data_AF-A0A2N2ND87-F1
#
_entry.id   AF-A0A2N2ND87-F1
#
_cell.length_a   1.000
_cell.length_b   1.000
_cell.length_c   1.000
_cell.angle_alpha   90.00
_cell.angle_beta   90.00
_cell.angle_gamma   90.00
#
_symmetry.space_group_name_H-M   'P 1'
#
loop_
_entity.id
_entity.type
_entity.pdbx_description
1 polymer ?
#
loop_
_entity_poly.entity_id
_entity_poly.type
_entity_poly.pdbx_seq_one_letter_code
_entity_poly.pdbx_strand_id
1 'polypeptide(L)'
;MRPPAIERMGYYPTDDPVVEIIRTYLKPSIEKGRLFDPCAGEGKAASAFGKALNCETWGVELSPERAEKAINVMDKVYQAPWQACVLSDESVSWLYLNPPYEFDRFDGQKRLEWDFLKTTTSKLMRGGLLTYVIPQKILGMMEVARLLAGHYEAITVYRFPDSLYEKFKQVVVLAYKRKVFHAPTDKEILSLQSLATTELEPIETVIEPVYELLPAPSRGANGKPIVFKRTDWEPDEVVEATIETGVQNTSEWLDLIHPMRGLAQLSQPVMPLKKGHIAMLMASGMMGTVRLTDEAGKPMLIKGRVIKVVEKTEQPDSKEADTVVETYKDRFVTTVAVLKQDGIQVIQDVKGLSEFMKAHGEKIAAHVLETYKPLYNLDPTQKEVTVLDGLGTRRKPLLGQERAGLLPAQRHAAAALARSIRKNGVANCQAEMGTGKTTISTGVIELLDAYPAIVLCPPHLVPKWIREIEEVIPGAYAREIRRIGRNSDEVYDVNDVREFLDQYEAAYDTAQKKGGSKPKWMAVVAHTSAKFGAGWQPAVITRKARDPLTGKIVDACACPGCGKVVMVEKDGFVVPVTDASELAEKRQFCHNRIPGWELDADGRTKLDANGDSVWGTRPCGTPLFEFNGVRRHSISEYITKHAKGAFKLLIADEVHQFKSKSSDRGVAFHQLVTAVKWTLTLTGTFFGGKSTSIFWLLHRLNHGVRRDFAFHDEKRWARLYGVLETTRRRRRNEDADEDGVYTGNRRYRNQAKEQPGVSPAIVSRLLDTTIFLSLKDLNLALPSYKEEVVALDMLDDQGQQYHSMDSGLKQLAIQSSRYLSTWLQWTLARPNSAFRDEVVVVDEVDDGDGKTVRKVPLMELPAINPNDHKWLPKENWLADFCKVEKQQGRKVLIYVRQTGTRDIQDRVMMPLQANGLRVSILSGNVDPRKREEWIDKRVNTIDVLICNPQLVETGLDLVQFSTVVFFEIEYSLYTFWQSVRRVWRLGQTQPVKAIFSVYSSAMEATALALMGKKMKAAQLVYGDEVGGAIVPEEEGDFLTQLARDVLEGAKLSDLQTLFADDLQVSHNPMGSLTTPSAVIIPGAKVMTWDDWVSQKTVVVRRTRRKEVIPEGQLGFGI
;
A
#
# COMPACT_ATOMS: atom_id res chain seq x y z
N MET A 1 -50.83 -8.97 -45.29
CA MET A 1 -51.43 -8.21 -44.16
C MET A 1 -52.36 -7.15 -44.75
N ARG A 2 -53.56 -6.90 -44.20
CA ARG A 2 -54.43 -5.81 -44.70
C ARG A 2 -53.84 -4.46 -44.24
N PRO A 3 -53.76 -3.42 -45.10
CA PRO A 3 -53.17 -2.11 -44.76
C PRO A 3 -53.64 -1.47 -43.43
N PRO A 4 -54.92 -1.57 -43.01
CA PRO A 4 -55.39 -0.98 -41.75
C PRO A 4 -54.85 -1.64 -40.46
N ALA A 5 -54.37 -2.89 -40.53
CA ALA A 5 -53.83 -3.60 -39.37
C ALA A 5 -52.39 -3.16 -39.06
N ILE A 6 -51.65 -2.73 -40.09
CA ILE A 6 -50.27 -2.20 -39.97
C ILE A 6 -50.30 -0.83 -39.28
N GLU A 7 -51.28 0.01 -39.63
CA GLU A 7 -51.47 1.35 -39.07
C GLU A 7 -51.86 1.33 -37.57
N ARG A 8 -52.54 0.27 -37.12
CA ARG A 8 -52.93 0.09 -35.70
C ARG A 8 -51.91 -0.67 -34.85
N MET A 9 -50.83 -1.17 -35.46
CA MET A 9 -49.85 -2.08 -34.84
C MET A 9 -50.50 -3.25 -34.07
N GLY A 10 -51.59 -3.81 -34.61
CA GLY A 10 -52.29 -4.95 -33.99
C GLY A 10 -53.10 -4.65 -32.71
N TYR A 11 -53.11 -3.40 -32.21
CA TYR A 11 -53.88 -3.00 -31.01
C TYR A 11 -55.34 -2.69 -31.35
N TYR A 12 -56.25 -3.26 -30.55
CA TYR A 12 -57.69 -3.00 -30.60
C TYR A 12 -58.15 -2.59 -29.20
N PRO A 13 -58.60 -1.34 -28.98
CA PRO A 13 -59.03 -0.90 -27.65
C PRO A 13 -60.27 -1.70 -27.23
N THR A 14 -60.33 -2.04 -25.94
CA THR A 14 -61.55 -2.61 -25.35
C THR A 14 -62.65 -1.56 -25.36
N ASP A 15 -63.82 -1.88 -25.91
CA ASP A 15 -64.94 -0.93 -25.99
C ASP A 15 -65.41 -0.49 -24.58
N ASP A 16 -65.68 0.80 -24.39
CA ASP A 16 -66.06 1.39 -23.09
C ASP A 16 -67.22 0.67 -22.37
N PRO A 17 -68.30 0.20 -23.04
CA PRO A 17 -69.34 -0.58 -22.38
C PRO A 17 -68.83 -1.85 -21.71
N VAL A 18 -67.84 -2.52 -22.31
CA VAL A 18 -67.25 -3.75 -21.75
C VAL A 18 -66.35 -3.41 -20.56
N VAL A 19 -65.64 -2.28 -20.60
CA VAL A 19 -64.84 -1.77 -19.47
C VAL A 19 -65.75 -1.52 -18.25
N GLU A 20 -66.89 -0.85 -18.43
CA GLU A 20 -67.85 -0.62 -17.34
C GLU A 20 -68.50 -1.91 -16.84
N ILE A 21 -68.77 -2.89 -17.71
CA ILE A 21 -69.28 -4.20 -17.28
C ILE A 21 -68.22 -4.94 -16.45
N ILE A 22 -66.98 -5.07 -16.94
CA ILE A 22 -65.88 -5.75 -16.23
C ILE A 22 -65.70 -5.16 -14.83
N ARG A 23 -65.78 -3.83 -14.71
CA ARG A 23 -65.69 -3.13 -13.42
C ARG A 23 -66.69 -3.66 -12.40
N THR A 24 -67.92 -4.01 -12.79
CA THR A 24 -68.94 -4.52 -11.85
C THR A 24 -68.57 -5.88 -11.23
N TYR A 25 -67.76 -6.69 -11.93
CA TYR A 25 -67.28 -7.98 -11.42
C TYR A 25 -66.21 -7.84 -10.34
N LEU A 26 -65.61 -6.65 -10.17
CA LEU A 26 -64.42 -6.46 -9.35
C LEU A 26 -64.73 -5.65 -8.11
N LYS A 27 -64.44 -6.22 -6.94
CA LYS A 27 -64.47 -5.51 -5.67
C LYS A 27 -63.14 -4.78 -5.48
N PRO A 28 -63.15 -3.46 -5.18
CA PRO A 28 -61.93 -2.70 -4.94
C PRO A 28 -61.17 -3.25 -3.73
N SER A 29 -59.84 -3.17 -3.78
CA SER A 29 -58.96 -3.56 -2.67
C SER A 29 -59.12 -2.60 -1.48
N ILE A 30 -58.93 -3.13 -0.26
CA ILE A 30 -58.96 -2.35 0.99
C ILE A 30 -57.84 -1.29 1.01
N GLU A 31 -56.65 -1.65 0.52
CA GLU A 31 -55.53 -0.73 0.28
C GLU A 31 -55.30 -0.54 -1.22
N LYS A 32 -54.47 0.44 -1.62
CA LYS A 32 -54.22 0.73 -3.03
C LYS A 32 -53.66 -0.50 -3.77
N GLY A 33 -54.37 -0.96 -4.81
CA GLY A 33 -53.92 -2.05 -5.70
C GLY A 33 -52.92 -1.56 -6.75
N ARG A 34 -52.38 -2.48 -7.57
CA ARG A 34 -51.54 -2.13 -8.72
C ARG A 34 -51.99 -2.91 -9.96
N LEU A 35 -52.50 -2.17 -10.94
CA LEU A 35 -52.87 -2.64 -12.27
C LEU A 35 -51.69 -2.51 -13.20
N PHE A 36 -51.41 -3.55 -13.99
CA PHE A 36 -50.44 -3.50 -15.06
C PHE A 36 -51.04 -3.89 -16.40
N ASP A 37 -50.82 -3.04 -17.40
CA ASP A 37 -51.19 -3.24 -18.80
C ASP A 37 -49.95 -3.19 -19.72
N PRO A 38 -49.42 -4.34 -20.18
CA PRO A 38 -48.24 -4.38 -21.05
C PRO A 38 -48.52 -3.89 -22.48
N CYS A 39 -49.76 -3.59 -22.85
CA CYS A 39 -50.17 -3.06 -24.15
C CYS A 39 -51.25 -1.98 -23.98
N ALA A 40 -50.87 -0.89 -23.31
CA ALA A 40 -51.80 0.09 -22.77
C ALA A 40 -52.59 0.89 -23.82
N GLY A 41 -52.09 1.00 -25.05
CA GLY A 41 -52.67 1.87 -26.07
C GLY A 41 -52.74 3.31 -25.59
N GLU A 42 -53.92 3.92 -25.64
CA GLU A 42 -54.14 5.28 -25.11
C GLU A 42 -54.34 5.32 -23.58
N GLY A 43 -54.25 4.19 -22.88
CA GLY A 43 -54.38 4.10 -21.42
C GLY A 43 -55.79 4.29 -20.85
N LYS A 44 -56.80 4.47 -21.70
CA LYS A 44 -58.20 4.77 -21.29
C LYS A 44 -58.80 3.70 -20.38
N ALA A 45 -58.74 2.43 -20.78
CA ALA A 45 -59.31 1.33 -20.00
C ALA A 45 -58.59 1.17 -18.64
N ALA A 46 -57.26 1.12 -18.64
CA ALA A 46 -56.45 1.05 -17.43
C ALA A 46 -56.70 2.23 -16.48
N SER A 47 -56.80 3.46 -17.00
CA SER A 47 -57.13 4.67 -16.21
C SER A 47 -58.54 4.61 -15.60
N ALA A 48 -59.54 4.19 -16.39
CA ALA A 48 -60.91 4.02 -15.92
C ALA A 48 -60.98 2.99 -14.78
N PHE A 49 -60.33 1.85 -14.94
CA PHE A 49 -60.20 0.83 -13.90
C PHE A 49 -59.46 1.34 -12.67
N GLY A 50 -58.31 2.01 -12.84
CA GLY A 50 -57.49 2.55 -11.76
C GLY A 50 -58.26 3.50 -10.85
N LYS A 51 -59.00 4.44 -11.45
CA LYS A 51 -59.85 5.40 -10.74
C LYS A 51 -61.02 4.72 -10.02
N ALA A 52 -61.68 3.77 -10.69
CA ALA A 52 -62.84 3.09 -10.14
C ALA A 52 -62.52 2.11 -9.00
N LEU A 53 -61.36 1.45 -9.08
CA LEU A 53 -61.02 0.30 -8.24
C LEU A 53 -59.82 0.53 -7.31
N ASN A 54 -59.44 1.81 -7.12
CA ASN A 54 -58.34 2.24 -6.26
C ASN A 54 -57.00 1.53 -6.58
N CYS A 55 -56.61 1.53 -7.85
CA CYS A 55 -55.36 0.93 -8.31
C CYS A 55 -54.39 1.98 -8.88
N GLU A 56 -53.11 1.83 -8.57
CA GLU A 56 -52.01 2.45 -9.30
C GLU A 56 -51.87 1.78 -10.68
N THR A 57 -51.78 2.57 -11.74
CA THR A 57 -51.87 2.11 -13.13
C THR A 57 -50.51 2.18 -13.82
N TRP A 58 -49.94 1.02 -14.12
CA TRP A 58 -48.67 0.87 -14.82
C TRP A 58 -48.89 0.32 -16.21
N GLY A 59 -48.14 0.79 -17.21
CA GLY A 59 -48.27 0.23 -18.55
C GLY A 59 -47.10 0.47 -19.48
N VAL A 60 -47.18 -0.19 -20.63
CA VAL A 60 -46.20 -0.09 -21.72
C VAL A 60 -46.95 0.12 -23.02
N GLU A 61 -46.47 1.04 -23.86
CA GLU A 61 -47.05 1.30 -25.17
C GLU A 61 -45.96 1.48 -26.22
N LEU A 62 -46.11 0.81 -27.37
CA LEU A 62 -45.13 0.82 -28.45
C LEU A 62 -45.20 2.10 -29.30
N SER A 63 -46.40 2.61 -29.55
CA SER A 63 -46.60 3.80 -30.39
C SER A 63 -46.30 5.09 -29.62
N PRO A 64 -45.43 5.99 -30.14
CA PRO A 64 -45.16 7.27 -29.50
C PRO A 64 -46.43 8.10 -29.26
N GLU A 65 -47.31 8.22 -30.26
CA GLU A 65 -48.53 9.04 -30.17
C GLU A 65 -49.51 8.51 -29.10
N ARG A 66 -49.66 7.18 -28.99
CA ARG A 66 -50.53 6.58 -27.98
C ARG A 66 -49.90 6.60 -26.60
N ALA A 67 -48.58 6.38 -26.51
CA ALA A 67 -47.85 6.47 -25.26
C ALA A 67 -47.96 7.86 -24.64
N GLU A 68 -47.87 8.93 -25.44
CA GLU A 68 -48.08 10.30 -24.97
C GLU A 68 -49.49 10.50 -24.36
N LYS A 69 -50.52 9.97 -25.01
CA LYS A 69 -51.89 9.99 -24.45
C LYS A 69 -52.00 9.16 -23.16
N ALA A 70 -51.37 7.99 -23.11
CA ALA A 70 -51.39 7.11 -21.94
C ALA A 70 -50.66 7.72 -20.73
N ILE A 71 -49.51 8.36 -20.94
CA ILE A 71 -48.73 9.07 -19.89
C ILE A 71 -49.59 10.14 -19.20
N ASN A 72 -50.50 10.78 -19.93
CA ASN A 72 -51.37 11.82 -19.38
C ASN A 72 -52.53 11.27 -18.51
N VAL A 73 -52.84 9.97 -18.58
CA VAL A 73 -54.01 9.38 -17.91
C VAL A 73 -53.69 8.23 -16.95
N MET A 74 -52.48 7.65 -17.02
CA MET A 74 -52.00 6.57 -16.16
C MET A 74 -50.86 7.05 -15.24
N ASP A 75 -50.62 6.35 -14.14
CA ASP A 75 -49.61 6.74 -13.14
C ASP A 75 -48.16 6.53 -13.64
N LYS A 76 -47.91 5.46 -14.41
CA LYS A 76 -46.57 5.17 -14.94
C LYS A 76 -46.63 4.42 -16.27
N VAL A 77 -46.09 5.03 -17.33
CA VAL A 77 -46.06 4.44 -18.68
C VAL A 77 -44.67 4.56 -19.29
N TYR A 78 -44.22 3.51 -19.98
CA TYR A 78 -43.02 3.56 -20.81
C TYR A 78 -43.37 3.41 -22.28
N GLN A 79 -42.79 4.28 -23.13
CA GLN A 79 -42.81 4.13 -24.57
C GLN A 79 -41.73 3.12 -24.99
N ALA A 80 -42.10 1.86 -25.16
CA ALA A 80 -41.19 0.78 -25.56
C ALA A 80 -41.99 -0.46 -25.99
N PRO A 81 -41.40 -1.43 -26.70
CA PRO A 81 -41.95 -2.78 -26.72
C PRO A 81 -41.86 -3.40 -25.31
N TRP A 82 -42.86 -4.20 -24.93
CA TRP A 82 -42.87 -4.90 -23.63
C TRP A 82 -41.59 -5.74 -23.41
N GLN A 83 -41.04 -6.32 -24.47
CA GLN A 83 -39.82 -7.11 -24.44
C GLN A 83 -38.56 -6.29 -24.05
N ALA A 84 -38.58 -4.96 -24.19
CA ALA A 84 -37.51 -4.07 -23.76
C ALA A 84 -37.77 -3.46 -22.36
N CYS A 85 -38.79 -3.93 -21.65
CA CYS A 85 -39.12 -3.50 -20.30
C CYS A 85 -38.80 -4.60 -19.28
N VAL A 86 -38.29 -4.19 -18.11
CA VAL A 86 -38.10 -5.06 -16.96
C VAL A 86 -39.05 -4.62 -15.85
N LEU A 87 -39.92 -5.54 -15.48
CA LEU A 87 -40.79 -5.47 -14.30
C LEU A 87 -40.43 -6.59 -13.33
N SER A 88 -40.30 -6.29 -12.04
CA SER A 88 -40.07 -7.30 -11.00
C SER A 88 -41.20 -8.33 -10.96
N ASP A 89 -40.86 -9.60 -10.70
CA ASP A 89 -41.87 -10.65 -10.50
C ASP A 89 -42.70 -10.42 -9.23
N GLU A 90 -43.95 -10.89 -9.24
CA GLU A 90 -44.93 -10.73 -8.16
C GLU A 90 -45.05 -9.28 -7.64
N SER A 91 -45.05 -8.30 -8.56
CA SER A 91 -45.04 -6.86 -8.24
C SER A 91 -46.39 -6.16 -8.46
N VAL A 92 -47.35 -6.80 -9.12
CA VAL A 92 -48.67 -6.24 -9.46
C VAL A 92 -49.77 -7.12 -8.89
N SER A 93 -50.87 -6.51 -8.45
CA SER A 93 -52.02 -7.25 -7.90
C SER A 93 -53.10 -7.54 -8.94
N TRP A 94 -53.09 -6.82 -10.06
CA TRP A 94 -54.00 -7.01 -11.18
C TRP A 94 -53.25 -6.88 -12.52
N LEU A 95 -53.36 -7.91 -13.34
CA LEU A 95 -52.85 -7.95 -14.71
C LEU A 95 -54.02 -7.77 -15.68
N TYR A 96 -54.10 -6.60 -16.32
CA TYR A 96 -55.04 -6.33 -17.39
C TYR A 96 -54.34 -6.56 -18.73
N LEU A 97 -54.80 -7.55 -19.48
CA LEU A 97 -54.09 -8.07 -20.64
C LEU A 97 -55.00 -8.04 -21.87
N ASN A 98 -54.81 -7.03 -22.71
CA ASN A 98 -55.44 -6.91 -24.02
C ASN A 98 -54.34 -6.92 -25.11
N PRO A 99 -53.76 -8.09 -25.41
CA PRO A 99 -52.60 -8.19 -26.29
C PRO A 99 -52.98 -7.89 -27.75
N PRO A 100 -52.00 -7.53 -28.60
CA PRO A 100 -52.25 -7.33 -30.02
C PRO A 100 -52.59 -8.64 -30.74
N TYR A 101 -53.52 -8.59 -31.69
CA TYR A 101 -54.01 -9.78 -32.43
C TYR A 101 -53.18 -10.04 -33.68
N GLU A 102 -51.90 -10.36 -33.48
CA GLU A 102 -50.90 -10.53 -34.55
C GLU A 102 -49.91 -11.67 -34.24
N PHE A 103 -49.15 -12.09 -35.26
CA PHE A 103 -47.98 -12.96 -35.08
C PHE A 103 -46.73 -12.11 -34.84
N ASP A 104 -45.76 -12.67 -34.12
CA ASP A 104 -44.45 -12.05 -33.96
C ASP A 104 -43.81 -11.77 -35.33
N ARG A 105 -43.35 -10.52 -35.52
CA ARG A 105 -42.75 -10.03 -36.77
C ARG A 105 -41.38 -10.63 -37.05
N PHE A 106 -40.68 -11.15 -36.04
CA PHE A 106 -39.32 -11.71 -36.17
C PHE A 106 -39.32 -13.23 -36.28
N ASP A 107 -40.17 -13.94 -35.53
CA ASP A 107 -40.20 -15.42 -35.49
C ASP A 107 -41.31 -16.01 -36.38
N GLY A 108 -42.32 -15.23 -36.80
CA GLY A 108 -43.38 -15.62 -37.75
C GLY A 108 -44.31 -16.77 -37.33
N GLN A 109 -43.96 -17.52 -36.29
CA GLN A 109 -44.63 -18.74 -35.84
C GLN A 109 -45.36 -18.58 -34.49
N LYS A 110 -45.04 -17.56 -33.69
CA LYS A 110 -45.61 -17.35 -32.35
C LYS A 110 -46.68 -16.26 -32.34
N ARG A 111 -47.81 -16.55 -31.69
CA ARG A 111 -48.94 -15.63 -31.47
C ARG A 111 -48.62 -14.68 -30.32
N LEU A 112 -48.81 -13.37 -30.51
CA LEU A 112 -48.51 -12.38 -29.47
C LEU A 112 -49.43 -12.51 -28.27
N GLU A 113 -50.66 -12.99 -28.44
CA GLU A 113 -51.59 -13.20 -27.33
C GLU A 113 -51.00 -14.18 -26.30
N TRP A 114 -50.43 -15.29 -26.77
CA TRP A 114 -49.75 -16.27 -25.93
C TRP A 114 -48.46 -15.71 -25.32
N ASP A 115 -47.63 -14.99 -26.10
CA ASP A 115 -46.34 -14.47 -25.61
C ASP A 115 -46.53 -13.46 -24.48
N PHE A 116 -47.50 -12.56 -24.64
CA PHE A 116 -47.86 -11.56 -23.62
C PHE A 116 -48.35 -12.24 -22.34
N LEU A 117 -49.23 -13.25 -22.43
CA LEU A 117 -49.70 -14.01 -21.27
C LEU A 117 -48.54 -14.72 -20.57
N LYS A 118 -47.64 -15.35 -21.32
CA LYS A 118 -46.49 -16.08 -20.80
C LYS A 118 -45.50 -15.17 -20.08
N THR A 119 -45.12 -14.06 -20.68
CA THR A 119 -44.08 -13.16 -20.16
C THR A 119 -44.57 -12.29 -19.00
N THR A 120 -45.87 -12.05 -18.89
CA THR A 120 -46.46 -11.24 -17.80
C THR A 120 -46.99 -12.05 -16.62
N THR A 121 -47.27 -13.35 -16.79
CA THR A 121 -47.80 -14.20 -15.70
C THR A 121 -46.92 -14.19 -14.46
N SER A 122 -45.58 -14.13 -14.58
CA SER A 122 -44.69 -14.06 -13.40
C SER A 122 -44.78 -12.73 -12.64
N LYS A 123 -45.23 -11.66 -13.30
CA LYS A 123 -45.32 -10.30 -12.75
C LYS A 123 -46.50 -10.14 -11.80
N LEU A 124 -47.60 -10.83 -12.08
CA LEU A 124 -48.77 -10.89 -11.20
C LEU A 124 -48.44 -11.61 -9.89
N MET A 125 -48.83 -11.07 -8.75
CA MET A 125 -48.64 -11.74 -7.46
C MET A 125 -49.52 -13.00 -7.34
N ARG A 126 -49.12 -13.93 -6.47
CA ARG A 126 -49.96 -15.08 -6.12
C ARG A 126 -51.26 -14.61 -5.47
N GLY A 127 -52.40 -15.11 -5.94
CA GLY A 127 -53.74 -14.62 -5.60
C GLY A 127 -54.16 -13.35 -6.34
N GLY A 128 -53.29 -12.75 -7.17
CA GLY A 128 -53.63 -11.60 -7.99
C GLY A 128 -54.59 -11.95 -9.12
N LEU A 129 -55.29 -10.95 -9.64
CA LEU A 129 -56.32 -11.12 -10.67
C LEU A 129 -55.74 -10.98 -12.10
N LEU A 130 -56.15 -11.86 -12.99
CA LEU A 130 -55.98 -11.74 -14.44
C LEU A 130 -57.30 -11.31 -15.08
N THR A 131 -57.25 -10.29 -15.92
CA THR A 131 -58.30 -9.95 -16.89
C THR A 131 -57.70 -10.05 -18.28
N TYR A 132 -58.09 -11.06 -19.06
CA TYR A 132 -57.48 -11.35 -20.34
C TYR A 132 -58.50 -11.26 -21.48
N VAL A 133 -58.32 -10.28 -22.36
CA VAL A 133 -59.24 -9.92 -23.44
C VAL A 133 -58.66 -10.38 -24.78
N ILE A 134 -59.24 -11.44 -25.35
CA ILE A 134 -58.73 -12.11 -26.55
C ILE A 134 -59.86 -12.57 -27.47
N PRO A 135 -59.58 -12.85 -28.76
CA PRO A 135 -60.52 -13.56 -29.62
C PRO A 135 -60.77 -14.98 -29.08
N GLN A 136 -62.03 -15.42 -29.05
CA GLN A 136 -62.45 -16.71 -28.46
C GLN A 136 -61.65 -17.91 -28.98
N LYS A 137 -61.34 -17.93 -30.28
CA LYS A 137 -60.55 -18.98 -30.92
C LYS A 137 -59.15 -19.21 -30.29
N ILE A 138 -58.59 -18.22 -29.60
CA ILE A 138 -57.27 -18.31 -28.96
C ILE A 138 -57.29 -19.28 -27.77
N LEU A 139 -58.44 -19.48 -27.13
CA LEU A 139 -58.61 -20.51 -26.09
C LEU A 139 -58.35 -21.93 -26.61
N GLY A 140 -58.49 -22.16 -27.92
CA GLY A 140 -58.24 -23.45 -28.57
C GLY A 140 -56.75 -23.78 -28.70
N MET A 141 -55.84 -22.82 -28.46
CA MET A 141 -54.40 -23.07 -28.50
C MET A 141 -53.95 -23.86 -27.28
N MET A 142 -53.25 -24.97 -27.52
CA MET A 142 -52.73 -25.86 -26.48
C MET A 142 -51.87 -25.11 -25.45
N GLU A 143 -51.04 -24.19 -25.91
CA GLU A 143 -50.11 -23.44 -25.07
C GLU A 143 -50.83 -22.41 -24.17
N VAL A 144 -51.92 -21.80 -24.65
CA VAL A 144 -52.75 -20.87 -23.87
C VAL A 144 -53.57 -21.64 -22.84
N ALA A 145 -54.26 -22.72 -23.26
CA ALA A 145 -55.05 -23.56 -22.38
C ALA A 145 -54.21 -24.18 -21.26
N ARG A 146 -53.02 -24.71 -21.59
CA ARG A 146 -52.08 -25.26 -20.59
C ARG A 146 -51.61 -24.21 -19.59
N LEU A 147 -51.29 -23.00 -20.05
CA LEU A 147 -50.82 -21.93 -19.16
C LEU A 147 -51.94 -21.48 -18.22
N LEU A 148 -53.14 -21.25 -18.74
CA LEU A 148 -54.32 -20.89 -17.96
C LEU A 148 -54.65 -21.98 -16.91
N ALA A 149 -54.76 -23.24 -17.32
CA ALA A 149 -55.07 -24.34 -16.39
C ALA A 149 -54.02 -24.52 -15.29
N GLY A 150 -52.74 -24.32 -15.61
CA GLY A 150 -51.65 -24.56 -14.67
C GLY A 150 -51.35 -23.41 -13.69
N HIS A 151 -51.45 -22.16 -14.16
CA HIS A 151 -51.11 -20.98 -13.35
C HIS A 151 -52.32 -20.27 -12.74
N TYR A 152 -53.54 -20.53 -13.23
CA TYR A 152 -54.73 -19.82 -12.82
C TYR A 152 -55.85 -20.75 -12.32
N GLU A 153 -56.71 -20.22 -11.46
CA GLU A 153 -57.88 -20.89 -10.88
C GLU A 153 -59.09 -19.95 -10.84
N ALA A 154 -60.28 -20.50 -10.56
CA ALA A 154 -61.54 -19.77 -10.64
C ALA A 154 -61.71 -19.05 -11.99
N ILE A 155 -61.40 -19.77 -13.09
CA ILE A 155 -61.45 -19.23 -14.44
C ILE A 155 -62.91 -19.11 -14.88
N THR A 156 -63.35 -17.90 -15.20
CA THR A 156 -64.62 -17.64 -15.89
C THR A 156 -64.34 -17.02 -17.25
N VAL A 157 -65.15 -17.38 -18.25
CA VAL A 157 -65.01 -16.90 -19.62
C VAL A 157 -66.35 -16.43 -20.12
N TYR A 158 -66.44 -15.15 -20.48
CA TYR A 158 -67.64 -14.55 -21.05
C TYR A 158 -67.34 -14.00 -22.44
N ARG A 159 -68.28 -14.10 -23.37
CA ARG A 159 -68.16 -13.39 -24.64
C ARG A 159 -68.61 -11.94 -24.51
N PHE A 160 -68.20 -11.10 -25.46
CA PHE A 160 -68.70 -9.72 -25.52
C PHE A 160 -70.23 -9.71 -25.81
N PRO A 161 -70.94 -8.60 -25.51
CA PRO A 161 -72.35 -8.42 -25.91
C PRO A 161 -72.53 -8.52 -27.43
N ASP A 162 -73.69 -8.97 -27.90
CA ASP A 162 -73.94 -9.38 -29.30
C ASP A 162 -73.42 -8.38 -30.35
N SER A 163 -73.70 -7.08 -30.20
CA SER A 163 -73.27 -6.05 -31.16
C SER A 163 -71.75 -5.83 -31.23
N LEU A 164 -71.03 -6.14 -30.14
CA LEU A 164 -69.57 -5.98 -30.03
C LEU A 164 -68.85 -7.29 -30.35
N TYR A 165 -69.45 -8.42 -29.99
CA TYR A 165 -68.91 -9.75 -30.25
C TYR A 165 -68.76 -10.05 -31.74
N GLU A 166 -69.69 -9.61 -32.59
CA GLU A 166 -69.61 -9.86 -34.04
C GLU A 166 -68.37 -9.23 -34.72
N LYS A 167 -67.74 -8.20 -34.13
CA LYS A 167 -66.58 -7.52 -34.74
C LYS A 167 -65.31 -8.38 -34.73
N PHE A 168 -64.95 -8.90 -33.55
CA PHE A 168 -63.68 -9.59 -33.32
C PHE A 168 -63.83 -10.94 -32.59
N LYS A 169 -65.06 -11.34 -32.25
CA LYS A 169 -65.39 -12.53 -31.46
C LYS A 169 -64.60 -12.57 -30.15
N GLN A 170 -64.53 -11.43 -29.47
CA GLN A 170 -63.75 -11.26 -28.24
C GLN A 170 -64.45 -11.88 -27.03
N VAL A 171 -63.63 -12.41 -26.12
CA VAL A 171 -64.01 -12.92 -24.81
C VAL A 171 -63.18 -12.24 -23.72
N VAL A 172 -63.74 -12.18 -22.52
CA VAL A 172 -63.05 -11.80 -21.29
C VAL A 172 -62.83 -13.04 -20.46
N VAL A 173 -61.57 -13.34 -20.14
CA VAL A 173 -61.20 -14.37 -19.17
C VAL A 173 -60.86 -13.70 -17.86
N LEU A 174 -61.56 -14.06 -16.78
CA LEU A 174 -61.28 -13.60 -15.41
C LEU A 174 -60.78 -14.80 -14.60
N ALA A 175 -59.64 -14.65 -13.91
CA ALA A 175 -59.07 -15.73 -13.12
C ALA A 175 -58.11 -15.25 -12.03
N TYR A 176 -57.96 -16.02 -10.96
CA TYR A 176 -56.93 -15.79 -9.94
C TYR A 176 -55.65 -16.53 -10.28
N LYS A 177 -54.49 -15.89 -10.11
CA LYS A 177 -53.20 -16.59 -10.16
C LYS A 177 -53.08 -17.50 -8.95
N ARG A 178 -52.83 -18.79 -9.17
CA ARG A 178 -52.68 -19.79 -8.10
C ARG A 178 -51.53 -19.45 -7.17
N LYS A 179 -51.68 -19.81 -5.89
CA LYS A 179 -50.59 -19.70 -4.90
C LYS A 179 -49.47 -20.70 -5.16
N VAL A 180 -49.79 -21.86 -5.73
CA VAL A 180 -48.84 -22.91 -6.11
C VAL A 180 -49.18 -23.37 -7.52
N PHE A 181 -48.17 -23.54 -8.36
CA PHE A 181 -48.37 -24.04 -9.72
C PHE A 181 -48.99 -25.44 -9.69
N HIS A 182 -49.98 -25.67 -10.54
CA HIS A 182 -50.60 -26.97 -10.72
C HIS A 182 -50.21 -27.52 -12.09
N ALA A 183 -49.71 -28.75 -12.18
CA ALA A 183 -49.46 -29.38 -13.46
C ALA A 183 -50.83 -29.81 -14.07
N PRO A 184 -51.31 -29.14 -15.14
CA PRO A 184 -52.67 -29.35 -15.62
C PRO A 184 -52.84 -30.72 -16.27
N THR A 185 -53.96 -31.37 -16.01
CA THR A 185 -54.35 -32.63 -16.64
C THR A 185 -54.84 -32.42 -18.08
N ASP A 186 -54.74 -33.44 -18.94
CA ASP A 186 -55.26 -33.36 -20.32
C ASP A 186 -56.75 -33.00 -20.34
N LYS A 187 -57.53 -33.45 -19.35
CA LYS A 187 -58.95 -33.12 -19.22
C LYS A 187 -59.19 -31.63 -18.98
N GLU A 188 -58.40 -30.98 -18.12
CA GLU A 188 -58.52 -29.54 -17.84
C GLU A 188 -58.11 -28.70 -19.05
N ILE A 189 -57.05 -29.12 -19.75
CA ILE A 189 -56.61 -28.47 -20.99
C ILE A 189 -57.70 -28.58 -22.06
N LEU A 190 -58.24 -29.78 -22.30
CA LEU A 190 -59.31 -30.01 -23.26
C LEU A 190 -60.59 -29.23 -22.91
N SER A 191 -60.91 -29.09 -21.61
CA SER A 191 -62.05 -28.30 -21.14
C SER A 191 -61.92 -26.81 -21.45
N LEU A 192 -60.71 -26.24 -21.45
CA LEU A 192 -60.50 -24.86 -21.86
C LEU A 192 -60.47 -24.72 -23.39
N GLN A 193 -59.90 -25.70 -24.09
CA GLN A 193 -59.89 -25.70 -25.57
C GLN A 193 -61.29 -25.80 -26.17
N SER A 194 -62.21 -26.57 -25.55
CA SER A 194 -63.60 -26.68 -26.03
C SER A 194 -64.36 -25.35 -25.96
N LEU A 195 -63.99 -24.44 -25.07
CA LEU A 195 -64.57 -23.09 -25.00
C LEU A 195 -64.28 -22.25 -26.25
N ALA A 196 -63.31 -22.65 -27.08
CA ALA A 196 -63.01 -21.96 -28.34
C ALA A 196 -64.15 -22.05 -29.36
N THR A 197 -64.99 -23.10 -29.26
CA THR A 197 -66.11 -23.37 -30.19
C THR A 197 -67.47 -23.46 -29.48
N THR A 198 -67.48 -23.46 -28.14
CA THR A 198 -68.72 -23.49 -27.34
C THR A 198 -69.42 -22.13 -27.42
N GLU A 199 -70.75 -22.12 -27.49
CA GLU A 199 -71.53 -20.88 -27.38
C GLU A 199 -71.47 -20.38 -25.93
N LEU A 200 -70.80 -19.24 -25.72
CA LEU A 200 -70.59 -18.65 -24.39
C LEU A 200 -71.69 -17.62 -24.10
N GLU A 201 -71.98 -17.41 -22.82
CA GLU A 201 -72.89 -16.35 -22.38
C GLU A 201 -72.22 -14.97 -22.52
N PRO A 202 -72.97 -13.93 -22.92
CA PRO A 202 -72.47 -12.57 -22.94
C PRO A 202 -72.16 -12.07 -21.53
N ILE A 203 -71.11 -11.24 -21.40
CA ILE A 203 -70.81 -10.57 -20.13
C ILE A 203 -71.87 -9.50 -19.85
N GLU A 204 -72.48 -9.54 -18.66
CA GLU A 204 -73.53 -8.63 -18.23
C GLU A 204 -73.16 -7.97 -16.89
N THR A 205 -73.78 -6.84 -16.55
CA THR A 205 -73.50 -6.17 -15.27
C THR A 205 -73.97 -7.01 -14.09
N VAL A 206 -73.10 -7.23 -13.12
CA VAL A 206 -73.43 -7.95 -11.89
C VAL A 206 -73.72 -6.99 -10.73
N ILE A 207 -74.66 -7.37 -9.85
CA ILE A 207 -75.01 -6.60 -8.65
C ILE A 207 -73.97 -6.81 -7.55
N GLU A 208 -73.48 -8.04 -7.41
CA GLU A 208 -72.46 -8.42 -6.43
C GLU A 208 -71.15 -8.75 -7.16
N PRO A 209 -70.01 -8.14 -6.78
CA PRO A 209 -68.72 -8.44 -7.39
C PRO A 209 -68.30 -9.90 -7.16
N VAL A 210 -67.77 -10.53 -8.21
CA VAL A 210 -67.34 -11.94 -8.20
C VAL A 210 -65.88 -12.10 -7.77
N TYR A 211 -65.03 -11.13 -8.10
CA TYR A 211 -63.60 -11.15 -7.81
C TYR A 211 -63.20 -10.00 -6.89
N GLU A 212 -62.47 -10.30 -5.82
CA GLU A 212 -61.82 -9.32 -4.96
C GLU A 212 -60.38 -9.03 -5.39
N LEU A 213 -60.02 -7.74 -5.47
CA LEU A 213 -58.66 -7.29 -5.74
C LEU A 213 -57.81 -7.27 -4.47
N LEU A 214 -56.57 -7.74 -4.59
CA LEU A 214 -55.58 -7.69 -3.52
C LEU A 214 -54.81 -6.36 -3.50
N PRO A 215 -54.28 -5.93 -2.34
CA PRO A 215 -53.44 -4.75 -2.24
C PRO A 215 -52.11 -4.93 -2.97
N ALA A 216 -51.52 -3.83 -3.43
CA ALA A 216 -50.23 -3.87 -4.13
C ALA A 216 -49.11 -4.39 -3.20
N PRO A 217 -48.25 -5.30 -3.64
CA PRO A 217 -47.13 -5.75 -2.84
C PRO A 217 -46.10 -4.61 -2.67
N SER A 218 -45.53 -4.50 -1.46
CA SER A 218 -44.49 -3.51 -1.14
C SER A 218 -43.09 -3.93 -1.61
N ARG A 219 -42.89 -5.23 -1.85
CA ARG A 219 -41.68 -5.86 -2.39
C ARG A 219 -42.07 -6.94 -3.39
N GLY A 220 -41.26 -7.13 -4.43
CA GLY A 220 -41.48 -8.21 -5.40
C GLY A 220 -41.07 -9.56 -4.85
N ALA A 221 -41.02 -10.56 -5.73
CA ALA A 221 -40.61 -11.92 -5.39
C ALA A 221 -39.30 -11.97 -4.58
N ASN A 222 -39.26 -12.82 -3.56
CA ASN A 222 -38.12 -12.98 -2.63
C ASN A 222 -37.70 -11.72 -1.86
N GLY A 223 -38.62 -10.76 -1.66
CA GLY A 223 -38.35 -9.54 -0.91
C GLY A 223 -37.46 -8.53 -1.64
N LYS A 224 -37.29 -8.68 -2.96
CA LYS A 224 -36.53 -7.75 -3.79
C LYS A 224 -37.28 -6.41 -3.96
N PRO A 225 -36.57 -5.28 -4.10
CA PRO A 225 -37.19 -4.01 -4.44
C PRO A 225 -37.90 -4.12 -5.80
N ILE A 226 -39.05 -3.46 -5.92
CA ILE A 226 -39.83 -3.45 -7.15
C ILE A 226 -39.18 -2.48 -8.13
N VAL A 227 -38.82 -3.00 -9.29
CA VAL A 227 -38.22 -2.26 -10.39
C VAL A 227 -39.17 -2.37 -11.58
N PHE A 228 -39.50 -1.21 -12.16
CA PHE A 228 -40.15 -1.12 -13.46
C PHE A 228 -39.39 -0.08 -14.28
N LYS A 229 -38.67 -0.52 -15.33
CA LYS A 229 -37.82 0.32 -16.17
C LYS A 229 -37.67 -0.22 -17.58
N ARG A 230 -37.22 0.63 -18.50
CA ARG A 230 -36.70 0.25 -19.83
C ARG A 230 -35.28 -0.33 -19.73
N THR A 231 -34.91 -1.16 -20.70
CA THR A 231 -33.56 -1.73 -20.85
C THR A 231 -32.80 -1.18 -22.05
N ASP A 232 -33.53 -0.60 -23.00
CA ASP A 232 -32.99 0.18 -24.10
C ASP A 232 -32.68 1.60 -23.63
N TRP A 233 -31.68 2.22 -24.26
CA TRP A 233 -31.30 3.61 -24.03
C TRP A 233 -31.50 4.39 -25.32
N GLU A 234 -32.18 5.52 -25.24
CA GLU A 234 -32.26 6.44 -26.37
C GLU A 234 -30.99 7.29 -26.48
N PRO A 235 -30.59 7.71 -27.70
CA PRO A 235 -29.37 8.51 -27.89
C PRO A 235 -29.29 9.74 -26.97
N ASP A 236 -30.42 10.42 -26.75
CA ASP A 236 -30.49 11.60 -25.89
C ASP A 236 -30.29 11.24 -24.40
N GLU A 237 -30.86 10.12 -23.94
CA GLU A 237 -30.63 9.59 -22.59
C GLU A 237 -29.16 9.20 -22.36
N VAL A 238 -28.50 8.66 -23.40
CA VAL A 238 -27.06 8.37 -23.36
C VAL A 238 -26.25 9.66 -23.28
N VAL A 239 -26.63 10.71 -24.01
CA VAL A 239 -25.97 12.02 -23.96
C VAL A 239 -26.14 12.64 -22.58
N GLU A 240 -27.34 12.67 -22.01
CA GLU A 240 -27.60 13.19 -20.67
C GLU A 240 -26.82 12.40 -19.60
N ALA A 241 -26.90 11.07 -19.62
CA ALA A 241 -26.14 10.22 -18.70
C ALA A 241 -24.62 10.42 -18.86
N THR A 242 -24.15 10.66 -20.08
CA THR A 242 -22.75 11.00 -20.34
C THR A 242 -22.44 12.39 -19.81
N ILE A 243 -23.30 13.39 -19.93
CA ILE A 243 -23.06 14.73 -19.37
C ILE A 243 -22.97 14.66 -17.84
N GLU A 244 -23.86 13.91 -17.19
CA GLU A 244 -23.89 13.78 -15.73
C GLU A 244 -22.73 12.92 -15.19
N THR A 245 -22.43 11.79 -15.83
CA THR A 245 -21.54 10.74 -15.27
C THR A 245 -20.44 10.27 -16.20
N GLY A 246 -20.27 10.92 -17.35
CA GLY A 246 -19.32 10.53 -18.39
C GLY A 246 -17.86 10.72 -17.98
N VAL A 247 -16.98 10.19 -18.85
CA VAL A 247 -15.53 10.21 -18.61
C VAL A 247 -15.00 11.62 -18.37
N GLN A 248 -15.62 12.64 -18.93
CA GLN A 248 -15.21 14.03 -18.77
C GLN A 248 -15.31 14.56 -17.34
N ASN A 249 -16.11 13.93 -16.49
CA ASN A 249 -16.24 14.25 -15.08
C ASN A 249 -15.26 13.45 -14.20
N THR A 250 -14.53 12.49 -14.78
CA THR A 250 -13.50 11.72 -14.05
C THR A 250 -12.25 12.54 -13.79
N SER A 251 -11.58 12.27 -12.66
CA SER A 251 -10.32 12.91 -12.30
C SER A 251 -9.23 12.74 -13.35
N GLU A 252 -9.16 11.56 -13.95
CA GLU A 252 -8.17 11.18 -14.96
C GLU A 252 -8.34 12.02 -16.23
N TRP A 253 -9.58 12.21 -16.68
CA TRP A 253 -9.86 13.06 -17.84
C TRP A 253 -9.55 14.52 -17.53
N LEU A 254 -9.99 15.00 -16.36
CA LEU A 254 -9.79 16.38 -15.95
C LEU A 254 -8.30 16.73 -15.77
N ASP A 255 -7.48 15.79 -15.29
CA ASP A 255 -6.03 15.95 -15.25
C ASP A 255 -5.40 15.99 -16.65
N LEU A 256 -5.95 15.23 -17.61
CA LEU A 256 -5.47 15.22 -18.99
C LEU A 256 -5.70 16.57 -19.68
N ILE A 257 -6.90 17.14 -19.53
CA ILE A 257 -7.26 18.43 -20.15
C ILE A 257 -6.80 19.64 -19.32
N HIS A 258 -6.59 19.47 -18.02
CA HIS A 258 -6.03 20.48 -17.12
C HIS A 258 -4.85 19.91 -16.32
N PRO A 259 -3.64 19.81 -16.91
CA PRO A 259 -2.45 19.24 -16.27
C PRO A 259 -2.04 19.93 -14.97
N MET A 260 -2.47 21.19 -14.79
CA MET A 260 -2.23 21.99 -13.60
C MET A 260 -3.04 21.52 -12.38
N ARG A 261 -4.13 20.77 -12.57
CA ARG A 261 -5.03 20.33 -11.49
C ARG A 261 -4.36 19.33 -10.53
N GLY A 262 -3.41 18.53 -11.03
CA GLY A 262 -2.59 17.61 -10.23
C GLY A 262 -1.36 18.24 -9.58
N LEU A 263 -0.97 19.45 -9.98
CA LEU A 263 0.18 20.16 -9.41
C LEU A 263 -0.27 20.90 -8.15
N ALA A 264 0.09 20.38 -6.98
CA ALA A 264 -0.12 21.10 -5.72
C ALA A 264 0.58 22.46 -5.76
N GLN A 265 -0.18 23.52 -5.51
CA GLN A 265 0.41 24.80 -5.12
C GLN A 265 0.90 24.68 -3.68
N LEU A 266 2.21 24.87 -3.50
CA LEU A 266 2.77 25.08 -2.18
C LEU A 266 2.16 26.37 -1.62
N SER A 267 1.31 26.28 -0.60
CA SER A 267 0.68 27.47 -0.01
C SER A 267 1.62 28.20 0.93
N GLN A 268 2.23 27.47 1.87
CA GLN A 268 3.07 28.06 2.89
C GLN A 268 4.02 27.00 3.48
N PRO A 269 5.35 27.12 3.33
CA PRO A 269 6.27 26.19 3.96
C PRO A 269 6.27 26.33 5.49
N VAL A 270 6.54 25.26 6.24
CA VAL A 270 6.57 25.32 7.72
C VAL A 270 7.73 26.19 8.22
N MET A 271 8.90 26.05 7.59
CA MET A 271 10.15 26.73 7.94
C MET A 271 10.78 27.38 6.71
N PRO A 272 11.77 28.29 6.89
CA PRO A 272 12.53 28.85 5.78
C PRO A 272 13.12 27.76 4.89
N LEU A 273 13.06 27.97 3.58
CA LEU A 273 13.50 26.98 2.60
C LEU A 273 15.03 26.93 2.53
N LYS A 274 15.56 25.70 2.51
CA LYS A 274 16.99 25.43 2.29
C LYS A 274 17.34 25.47 0.81
N LYS A 275 18.63 25.57 0.47
CA LYS A 275 19.14 25.55 -0.91
C LYS A 275 18.57 24.39 -1.74
N GLY A 276 18.57 23.18 -1.17
CA GLY A 276 18.01 21.99 -1.82
C GLY A 276 16.51 22.11 -2.12
N HIS A 277 15.71 22.67 -1.21
CA HIS A 277 14.27 22.89 -1.45
C HIS A 277 14.02 23.87 -2.60
N ILE A 278 14.80 24.95 -2.67
CA ILE A 278 14.71 25.96 -3.74
C ILE A 278 15.05 25.32 -5.08
N ALA A 279 16.12 24.52 -5.15
CA ALA A 279 16.50 23.80 -6.36
C ALA A 279 15.38 22.83 -6.81
N MET A 280 14.76 22.10 -5.88
CA MET A 280 13.64 21.20 -6.20
C MET A 280 12.37 21.95 -6.65
N LEU A 281 12.03 23.07 -6.01
CA LEU A 281 10.89 23.91 -6.40
C LEU A 281 11.10 24.53 -7.78
N MET A 282 12.32 25.01 -8.05
CA MET A 282 12.71 25.49 -9.37
C MET A 282 12.59 24.37 -10.41
N ALA A 283 13.21 23.22 -10.15
CA ALA A 283 13.18 22.05 -11.03
C ALA A 283 11.75 21.64 -11.36
N SER A 284 10.88 21.54 -10.34
CA SER A 284 9.48 21.15 -10.51
C SER A 284 8.63 22.13 -11.34
N GLY A 285 9.12 23.34 -11.61
CA GLY A 285 8.39 24.41 -12.28
C GLY A 285 7.33 25.09 -11.41
N MET A 286 7.32 24.79 -10.10
CA MET A 286 6.35 25.35 -9.14
C MET A 286 6.63 26.80 -8.76
N MET A 287 7.83 27.30 -9.04
CA MET A 287 8.17 28.72 -8.87
C MET A 287 7.54 29.62 -9.95
N GLY A 288 6.87 29.05 -10.95
CA GLY A 288 6.36 29.81 -12.08
C GLY A 288 7.51 30.40 -12.92
N THR A 289 7.30 31.60 -13.45
CA THR A 289 8.33 32.34 -14.17
C THR A 289 8.94 33.40 -13.26
N VAL A 290 10.21 33.22 -12.91
CA VAL A 290 10.97 34.14 -12.07
C VAL A 290 11.54 35.25 -12.94
N ARG A 291 11.38 36.51 -12.52
CA ARG A 291 11.96 37.68 -13.19
C ARG A 291 13.19 38.14 -12.41
N LEU A 292 14.38 38.04 -13.01
CA LEU A 292 15.65 38.48 -12.41
C LEU A 292 16.39 39.45 -13.34
N THR A 293 17.56 39.90 -12.89
CA THR A 293 18.55 40.57 -13.74
C THR A 293 19.81 39.72 -13.89
N ASP A 294 20.47 39.81 -15.05
CA ASP A 294 21.80 39.22 -15.26
C ASP A 294 22.91 40.01 -14.52
N GLU A 295 24.18 39.64 -14.72
CA GLU A 295 25.35 40.32 -14.12
C GLU A 295 25.51 41.76 -14.62
N ALA A 296 25.03 42.06 -15.83
CA ALA A 296 25.05 43.39 -16.43
C ALA A 296 23.82 44.24 -16.07
N GLY A 297 22.93 43.73 -15.20
CA GLY A 297 21.72 44.42 -14.77
C GLY A 297 20.55 44.36 -15.76
N LYS A 298 20.67 43.62 -16.86
CA LYS A 298 19.60 43.47 -17.87
C LYS A 298 18.55 42.46 -17.41
N PRO A 299 17.27 42.64 -17.79
CA PRO A 299 16.19 41.74 -17.40
C PRO A 299 16.35 40.34 -18.01
N MET A 300 16.04 39.33 -17.21
CA MET A 300 16.12 37.91 -17.55
C MET A 300 14.93 37.17 -16.95
N LEU A 301 14.35 36.23 -17.70
CA LEU A 301 13.26 35.38 -17.24
C LEU A 301 13.78 33.95 -17.06
N ILE A 302 13.43 33.33 -15.93
CA ILE A 302 13.83 31.96 -15.62
C ILE A 302 12.59 31.11 -15.41
N LYS A 303 12.56 29.94 -16.04
CA LYS A 303 11.52 28.95 -15.85
C LYS A 303 12.12 27.56 -15.78
N GLY A 304 12.01 26.93 -14.62
CA GLY A 304 12.30 25.50 -14.49
C GLY A 304 11.09 24.66 -14.90
N ARG A 305 11.36 23.44 -15.38
CA ARG A 305 10.36 22.43 -15.69
C ARG A 305 10.97 21.04 -15.52
N VAL A 306 10.21 20.12 -14.92
CA VAL A 306 10.49 18.69 -14.99
C VAL A 306 9.61 18.09 -16.09
N ILE A 307 10.25 17.39 -17.02
CA ILE A 307 9.58 16.63 -18.07
C ILE A 307 9.85 15.16 -17.81
N LYS A 308 8.81 14.35 -17.88
CA LYS A 308 8.93 12.90 -17.88
C LYS A 308 9.20 12.45 -19.31
N VAL A 309 10.40 11.94 -19.57
CA VAL A 309 10.82 11.44 -20.87
C VAL A 309 10.80 9.91 -20.82
N VAL A 310 10.36 9.25 -21.89
CA VAL A 310 10.36 7.79 -21.99
C VAL A 310 11.61 7.36 -22.75
N GLU A 311 12.47 6.59 -22.09
CA GLU A 311 13.64 5.96 -22.71
C GLU A 311 13.24 4.56 -23.19
N LYS A 312 13.52 4.26 -24.47
CA LYS A 312 13.27 2.95 -25.08
C LYS A 312 14.58 2.19 -25.16
N THR A 313 14.62 0.97 -24.61
CA THR A 313 15.72 0.02 -24.80
C THR A 313 15.20 -1.28 -25.40
N GLU A 314 16.02 -1.91 -26.24
CA GLU A 314 15.67 -3.16 -26.93
C GLU A 314 16.70 -4.24 -26.58
N GLN A 315 16.23 -5.40 -26.15
CA GLN A 315 17.09 -6.55 -25.85
C GLN A 315 16.47 -7.84 -26.43
N PRO A 316 17.29 -8.79 -26.90
CA PRO A 316 16.80 -10.12 -27.31
C PRO A 316 16.17 -10.86 -26.11
N ASP A 317 15.06 -11.58 -26.33
CA ASP A 317 14.49 -12.43 -25.27
C ASP A 317 15.42 -13.62 -25.01
N SER A 318 15.80 -13.80 -23.74
CA SER A 318 16.64 -14.91 -23.29
C SER A 318 16.09 -16.31 -23.56
N LYS A 319 14.76 -16.44 -23.74
CA LYS A 319 14.09 -17.73 -23.96
C LYS A 319 13.70 -17.99 -25.41
N GLU A 320 13.53 -16.95 -26.22
CA GLU A 320 13.08 -17.04 -27.61
C GLU A 320 13.95 -16.15 -28.50
N ALA A 321 14.83 -16.76 -29.30
CA ALA A 321 15.81 -16.05 -30.11
C ALA A 321 15.22 -15.07 -31.15
N ASP A 322 13.94 -15.25 -31.51
CA ASP A 322 13.22 -14.44 -32.51
C ASP A 322 12.30 -13.37 -31.89
N THR A 323 12.30 -13.25 -30.57
CA THR A 323 11.51 -12.28 -29.81
C THR A 323 12.42 -11.18 -29.25
N VAL A 324 12.04 -9.92 -29.46
CA VAL A 324 12.67 -8.73 -28.88
C VAL A 324 11.80 -8.21 -27.75
N VAL A 325 12.44 -7.90 -26.62
CA VAL A 325 11.81 -7.23 -25.48
C VAL A 325 12.13 -5.74 -25.57
N GLU A 326 11.11 -4.93 -25.88
CA GLU A 326 11.18 -3.47 -25.78
C GLU A 326 10.85 -3.07 -24.34
N THR A 327 11.74 -2.32 -23.71
CA THR A 327 11.53 -1.76 -22.37
C THR A 327 11.41 -0.25 -22.49
N TYR A 328 10.27 0.28 -22.05
CA TYR A 328 9.99 1.72 -21.98
C TYR A 328 10.09 2.15 -20.54
N LYS A 329 11.10 2.97 -20.21
CA LYS A 329 11.36 3.43 -18.84
C LYS A 329 11.23 4.94 -18.76
N ASP A 330 10.40 5.41 -17.83
CA ASP A 330 10.31 6.84 -17.56
C ASP A 330 11.61 7.36 -16.93
N ARG A 331 11.97 8.60 -17.26
CA ARG A 331 13.05 9.35 -16.61
C ARG A 331 12.63 10.80 -16.43
N PHE A 332 12.82 11.34 -15.24
CA PHE A 332 12.60 12.76 -15.00
C PHE A 332 13.83 13.55 -15.46
N VAL A 333 13.63 14.43 -16.44
CA VAL A 333 14.65 15.37 -16.92
C VAL A 333 14.25 16.76 -16.42
N THR A 334 15.15 17.37 -15.65
CA THR A 334 14.97 18.74 -15.18
C THR A 334 15.60 19.69 -16.17
N THR A 335 14.82 20.67 -16.61
CA THR A 335 15.25 21.68 -17.57
C THR A 335 15.03 23.06 -16.98
N VAL A 336 16.06 23.91 -17.01
CA VAL A 336 15.94 25.33 -16.66
C VAL A 336 16.11 26.16 -17.93
N ALA A 337 15.04 26.82 -18.36
CA ALA A 337 15.07 27.77 -19.46
C ALA A 337 15.34 29.16 -18.91
N VAL A 338 16.34 29.82 -19.48
CA VAL A 338 16.77 31.17 -19.16
C VAL A 338 16.60 32.01 -20.41
N LEU A 339 15.66 32.95 -20.40
CA LEU A 339 15.41 33.89 -21.49
C LEU A 339 16.06 35.22 -21.15
N LYS A 340 17.02 35.62 -21.97
CA LYS A 340 17.72 36.91 -21.95
C LYS A 340 17.34 37.71 -23.20
N GLN A 341 17.80 38.94 -23.31
CA GLN A 341 17.56 39.78 -24.49
C GLN A 341 18.21 39.23 -25.78
N ASP A 342 19.29 38.47 -25.64
CA ASP A 342 20.07 37.88 -26.74
C ASP A 342 19.63 36.46 -27.12
N GLY A 343 18.71 35.85 -26.38
CA GLY A 343 18.13 34.56 -26.72
C GLY A 343 17.68 33.71 -25.53
N ILE A 344 17.35 32.45 -25.82
CA ILE A 344 16.95 31.44 -24.83
C ILE A 344 18.09 30.45 -24.66
N GLN A 345 18.54 30.28 -23.42
CA GLN A 345 19.46 29.22 -23.00
C GLN A 345 18.68 28.14 -22.26
N VAL A 346 18.83 26.89 -22.65
CA VAL A 346 18.16 25.75 -22.01
C VAL A 346 19.21 24.87 -21.34
N ILE A 347 19.18 24.81 -20.01
CA ILE A 347 20.11 24.04 -19.19
C ILE A 347 19.46 22.71 -18.81
N GLN A 348 20.08 21.58 -19.16
CA GLN A 348 19.56 20.23 -18.90
C GLN A 348 20.56 19.33 -18.15
N ASP A 349 21.84 19.70 -18.14
CA ASP A 349 22.91 18.94 -17.50
C ASP A 349 23.23 19.46 -16.08
N VAL A 350 23.79 18.57 -15.26
CA VAL A 350 24.10 18.84 -13.84
C VAL A 350 25.14 19.95 -13.71
N LYS A 351 26.13 19.99 -14.59
CA LYS A 351 27.23 20.96 -14.53
C LYS A 351 26.71 22.37 -14.80
N GLY A 352 25.95 22.56 -15.87
CA GLY A 352 25.33 23.83 -16.23
C GLY A 352 24.36 24.33 -15.16
N LEU A 353 23.59 23.42 -14.53
CA LEU A 353 22.68 23.81 -13.44
C LEU A 353 23.45 24.28 -12.19
N SER A 354 24.55 23.61 -11.86
CA SER A 354 25.41 23.97 -10.72
C SER A 354 26.06 25.34 -10.92
N GLU A 355 26.63 25.59 -12.10
CA GLU A 355 27.21 26.89 -12.48
C GLU A 355 26.16 28.00 -12.42
N PHE A 356 24.95 27.76 -12.94
CA PHE A 356 23.84 28.70 -12.90
C PHE A 356 23.39 29.03 -11.46
N MET A 357 23.24 28.02 -10.60
CA MET A 357 22.87 28.22 -9.20
C MET A 357 23.96 28.95 -8.41
N LYS A 358 25.23 28.76 -8.75
CA LYS A 358 26.34 29.50 -8.14
C LYS A 358 26.31 30.99 -8.50
N ALA A 359 25.95 31.32 -9.74
CA ALA A 359 25.89 32.70 -10.22
C ALA A 359 24.62 33.46 -9.79
N HIS A 360 23.46 32.80 -9.78
CA HIS A 360 22.16 33.47 -9.61
C HIS A 360 21.33 32.98 -8.40
N GLY A 361 21.83 32.01 -7.63
CA GLY A 361 21.09 31.37 -6.54
C GLY A 361 20.60 32.32 -5.45
N GLU A 362 21.36 33.36 -5.12
CA GLU A 362 20.96 34.37 -4.12
C GLU A 362 19.75 35.20 -4.58
N LYS A 363 19.77 35.69 -5.83
CA LYS A 363 18.65 36.43 -6.41
C LYS A 363 17.39 35.56 -6.51
N ILE A 364 17.55 34.29 -6.88
CA ILE A 364 16.46 33.30 -6.91
C ILE A 364 15.89 33.10 -5.51
N ALA A 365 16.74 32.92 -4.50
CA ALA A 365 16.31 32.73 -3.12
C ALA A 365 15.56 33.94 -2.55
N ALA A 366 16.02 35.16 -2.85
CA ALA A 366 15.33 36.39 -2.44
C ALA A 366 13.89 36.43 -3.00
N HIS A 367 13.71 36.12 -4.28
CA HIS A 367 12.38 36.05 -4.89
C HIS A 367 11.48 34.95 -4.27
N VAL A 368 12.07 33.80 -3.91
CA VAL A 368 11.34 32.71 -3.24
C VAL A 368 10.78 33.15 -1.90
N LEU A 369 11.50 33.96 -1.11
CA LEU A 369 11.02 34.42 0.20
C LEU A 369 9.84 35.37 0.12
N GLU A 370 9.86 36.27 -0.86
CA GLU A 370 8.75 37.20 -1.09
C GLU A 370 7.48 36.41 -1.45
N THR A 371 7.66 35.32 -2.20
CA THR A 371 6.56 34.46 -2.68
C THR A 371 6.08 33.48 -1.62
N TYR A 372 6.98 32.82 -0.88
CA TYR A 372 6.69 31.71 0.03
C TYR A 372 7.09 32.04 1.47
N LYS A 373 6.26 32.83 2.15
CA LYS A 373 6.48 33.21 3.56
C LYS A 373 6.32 32.00 4.49
N PRO A 374 7.30 31.63 5.31
CA PRO A 374 7.18 30.45 6.17
C PRO A 374 6.17 30.66 7.31
N LEU A 375 5.61 29.56 7.82
CA LEU A 375 4.72 29.58 8.99
C LEU A 375 5.46 29.95 10.28
N TYR A 376 6.73 29.57 10.36
CA TYR A 376 7.64 29.90 11.44
C TYR A 376 8.94 30.45 10.88
N ASN A 377 9.32 31.66 11.26
CA ASN A 377 10.47 32.36 10.70
C ASN A 377 11.63 32.47 11.70
N LEU A 378 11.85 31.41 12.49
CA LEU A 378 12.86 31.37 13.56
C LEU A 378 12.65 32.43 14.64
N ASP A 379 11.39 32.81 14.86
CA ASP A 379 10.92 33.89 15.72
C ASP A 379 10.01 33.32 16.83
N PRO A 380 10.58 32.60 17.82
CA PRO A 380 9.79 32.05 18.92
C PRO A 380 9.19 33.19 19.75
N THR A 381 7.92 33.04 20.12
CA THR A 381 7.26 33.95 21.06
C THR A 381 7.84 33.78 22.47
N GLN A 382 7.71 34.80 23.32
CA GLN A 382 8.18 34.72 24.71
C GLN A 382 7.57 33.53 25.47
N LYS A 383 6.30 33.20 25.20
CA LYS A 383 5.61 32.02 25.77
C LYS A 383 6.27 30.72 25.33
N GLU A 384 6.60 30.59 24.04
CA GLU A 384 7.28 29.41 23.50
C GLU A 384 8.68 29.25 24.12
N VAL A 385 9.43 30.34 24.27
CA VAL A 385 10.76 30.35 24.91
C VAL A 385 10.67 29.86 26.35
N THR A 386 9.77 30.43 27.16
CA THR A 386 9.61 30.07 28.57
C THR A 386 9.29 28.58 28.76
N VAL A 387 8.43 28.01 27.90
CA VAL A 387 8.11 26.57 27.96
C VAL A 387 9.34 25.74 27.60
N LEU A 388 10.01 26.05 26.49
CA LEU A 388 11.10 25.25 25.96
C LEU A 388 12.38 25.32 26.82
N ASP A 389 12.64 26.44 27.49
CA ASP A 389 13.77 26.62 28.40
C ASP A 389 13.65 25.76 29.67
N GLY A 390 12.41 25.38 30.04
CA GLY A 390 12.15 24.49 31.17
C GLY A 390 12.49 23.01 30.90
N LEU A 391 12.71 22.64 29.64
CA LEU A 391 12.84 21.24 29.22
C LEU A 391 14.29 20.76 29.14
N GLY A 392 14.52 19.50 29.50
CA GLY A 392 15.83 18.84 29.41
C GLY A 392 16.86 19.32 30.42
N THR A 393 16.46 20.15 31.39
CA THR A 393 17.33 20.78 32.39
C THR A 393 17.92 19.78 33.40
N ARG A 394 17.33 18.59 33.53
CA ARG A 394 17.81 17.50 34.39
C ARG A 394 18.85 16.60 33.75
N ARG A 395 19.10 16.75 32.43
CA ARG A 395 20.09 15.96 31.70
C ARG A 395 21.51 16.44 31.98
N LYS A 396 22.51 15.65 31.58
CA LYS A 396 23.90 16.12 31.53
C LYS A 396 24.06 17.12 30.37
N PRO A 397 24.73 18.27 30.56
CA PRO A 397 25.05 19.18 29.48
C PRO A 397 25.86 18.47 28.38
N LEU A 398 25.54 18.76 27.12
CA LEU A 398 26.33 18.28 25.99
C LEU A 398 27.68 19.01 25.90
N LEU A 399 28.65 18.42 25.19
CA LEU A 399 29.93 19.06 24.93
C LEU A 399 29.71 20.40 24.21
N GLY A 400 30.22 21.49 24.78
CA GLY A 400 30.03 22.85 24.27
C GLY A 400 28.77 23.57 24.78
N GLN A 401 27.94 22.92 25.60
CA GLN A 401 26.75 23.52 26.21
C GLN A 401 27.04 24.00 27.64
N GLU A 402 26.74 25.27 27.95
CA GLU A 402 26.95 25.81 29.31
C GLU A 402 25.98 25.22 30.34
N ARG A 403 24.74 24.95 29.93
CA ARG A 403 23.65 24.43 30.78
C ARG A 403 22.85 23.38 30.04
N ALA A 404 22.40 22.35 30.76
CA ALA A 404 21.54 21.32 30.19
C ALA A 404 20.20 21.91 29.71
N GLY A 405 19.68 21.37 28.61
CA GLY A 405 18.42 21.78 28.00
C GLY A 405 18.39 21.50 26.51
N LEU A 406 17.28 21.86 25.86
CA LEU A 406 17.15 21.75 24.40
C LEU A 406 18.14 22.67 23.68
N LEU A 407 18.70 22.20 22.56
CA LEU A 407 19.54 23.03 21.69
C LEU A 407 18.69 24.10 20.97
N PRO A 408 19.26 25.26 20.60
CA PRO A 408 18.53 26.31 19.90
C PRO A 408 17.77 25.79 18.66
N ALA A 409 18.42 25.01 17.80
CA ALA A 409 17.79 24.41 16.62
C ALA A 409 16.63 23.46 16.98
N GLN A 410 16.75 22.69 18.05
CA GLN A 410 15.68 21.81 18.55
C GLN A 410 14.47 22.61 19.05
N ARG A 411 14.70 23.77 19.69
CA ARG A 411 13.63 24.68 20.13
C ARG A 411 12.89 25.27 18.93
N HIS A 412 13.62 25.74 17.93
CA HIS A 412 13.03 26.25 16.69
C HIS A 412 12.24 25.16 15.94
N ALA A 413 12.78 23.95 15.84
CA ALA A 413 12.10 22.81 15.24
C ALA A 413 10.79 22.46 15.99
N ALA A 414 10.82 22.42 17.33
CA ALA A 414 9.63 22.15 18.14
C ALA A 414 8.55 23.22 17.97
N ALA A 415 8.93 24.51 17.96
CA ALA A 415 7.99 25.61 17.73
C ALA A 415 7.36 25.54 16.33
N ALA A 416 8.16 25.28 15.30
CA ALA A 416 7.70 25.13 13.92
C ALA A 416 6.69 23.98 13.77
N LEU A 417 7.02 22.80 14.33
CA LEU A 417 6.15 21.63 14.34
C LEU A 417 4.85 21.89 15.10
N ALA A 418 4.90 22.54 16.26
CA ALA A 418 3.71 22.88 17.03
C ALA A 418 2.79 23.85 16.27
N ARG A 419 3.34 24.87 15.59
CA ARG A 419 2.56 25.77 14.72
C ARG A 419 1.95 25.03 13.53
N SER A 420 2.69 24.13 12.90
CA SER A 420 2.19 23.28 11.81
C SER A 420 1.02 22.39 12.28
N ILE A 421 1.13 21.74 13.45
CA ILE A 421 0.04 20.93 14.02
C ILE A 421 -1.20 21.79 14.32
N ARG A 422 -1.02 23.00 14.87
CA ARG A 422 -2.15 23.91 15.12
C ARG A 422 -2.89 24.30 13.84
N LYS A 423 -2.16 24.52 12.74
CA LYS A 423 -2.72 24.91 11.44
C LYS A 423 -3.33 23.73 10.67
N ASN A 424 -2.60 22.62 10.59
CA ASN A 424 -2.88 21.51 9.68
C ASN A 424 -3.42 20.25 10.37
N GLY A 425 -3.40 20.20 11.70
CA GLY A 425 -3.68 19.00 12.50
C GLY A 425 -2.54 17.97 12.51
N VAL A 426 -1.54 18.14 11.64
CA VAL A 426 -0.43 17.23 11.45
C VAL A 426 0.89 17.98 11.28
N ALA A 427 1.98 17.41 11.77
CA ALA A 427 3.32 17.81 11.37
C ALA A 427 4.27 16.61 11.25
N ASN A 428 5.28 16.78 10.41
CA ASN A 428 6.24 15.75 10.07
C ASN A 428 7.65 16.26 10.38
N CYS A 429 8.39 15.53 11.21
CA CYS A 429 9.80 15.80 11.49
C CYS A 429 10.65 14.79 10.72
N GLN A 430 11.15 15.23 9.56
CA GLN A 430 12.20 14.50 8.87
C GLN A 430 13.53 15.00 9.41
N ALA A 431 14.18 14.18 10.23
CA ALA A 431 15.42 14.59 10.84
C ALA A 431 16.43 13.45 10.87
N GLU A 432 17.67 13.80 10.52
CA GLU A 432 18.80 12.89 10.57
C GLU A 432 18.90 12.23 11.94
N MET A 433 19.44 11.02 11.97
CA MET A 433 19.67 10.32 13.23
C MET A 433 20.59 11.15 14.12
N GLY A 434 20.25 11.26 15.41
CA GLY A 434 21.04 12.03 16.37
C GLY A 434 20.66 13.48 16.52
N THR A 435 19.74 14.01 15.72
CA THR A 435 19.19 15.36 15.90
C THR A 435 18.36 15.55 17.18
N GLY A 436 17.97 14.47 17.85
CA GLY A 436 17.16 14.50 19.06
C GLY A 436 15.66 14.56 18.80
N LYS A 437 15.16 13.76 17.83
CA LYS A 437 13.73 13.66 17.47
C LYS A 437 12.81 13.48 18.68
N THR A 438 13.18 12.61 19.62
CA THR A 438 12.47 12.41 20.89
C THR A 438 12.38 13.72 21.67
N THR A 439 13.50 14.39 21.92
CA THR A 439 13.55 15.71 22.60
C THR A 439 12.72 16.77 21.87
N ILE A 440 12.81 16.84 20.54
CA ILE A 440 11.99 17.77 19.73
C ILE A 440 10.50 17.48 19.95
N SER A 441 10.11 16.21 19.90
CA SER A 441 8.71 15.79 20.08
C SER A 441 8.17 16.13 21.48
N THR A 442 9.00 16.00 22.54
CA THR A 442 8.61 16.42 23.89
C THR A 442 8.39 17.94 23.98
N GLY A 443 9.19 18.73 23.27
CA GLY A 443 8.95 20.17 23.14
C GLY A 443 7.63 20.48 22.43
N VAL A 444 7.29 19.73 21.37
CA VAL A 444 6.02 19.88 20.67
C VAL A 444 4.82 19.60 21.60
N ILE A 445 4.89 18.55 22.41
CA ILE A 445 3.82 18.20 23.36
C ILE A 445 3.57 19.33 24.35
N GLU A 446 4.64 19.83 24.97
CA GLU A 446 4.57 20.89 25.99
C GLU A 446 4.06 22.20 25.40
N LEU A 447 4.46 22.54 24.17
CA LEU A 447 3.91 23.71 23.47
C LEU A 447 2.42 23.57 23.17
N LEU A 448 1.94 22.35 22.89
CA LEU A 448 0.54 22.09 22.56
C LEU A 448 -0.35 21.81 23.79
N ASP A 449 0.24 21.60 24.98
CA ASP A 449 -0.44 21.06 26.18
C ASP A 449 -1.29 19.80 25.88
N ALA A 450 -0.74 18.91 25.05
CA ALA A 450 -1.49 17.81 24.44
C ALA A 450 -1.50 16.51 25.27
N TYR A 451 -1.85 16.60 26.55
CA TYR A 451 -1.97 15.45 27.45
C TYR A 451 -3.41 14.92 27.58
N PRO A 452 -3.62 13.58 27.67
CA PRO A 452 -2.60 12.55 27.57
C PRO A 452 -2.19 12.32 26.10
N ALA A 453 -0.92 11.99 25.87
CA ALA A 453 -0.39 11.70 24.54
C ALA A 453 -0.08 10.21 24.38
N ILE A 454 -0.03 9.73 23.13
CA ILE A 454 0.35 8.35 22.81
C ILE A 454 1.51 8.32 21.81
N VAL A 455 2.54 7.54 22.11
CA VAL A 455 3.70 7.30 21.26
C VAL A 455 3.58 5.91 20.64
N LEU A 456 3.75 5.82 19.33
CA LEU A 456 3.83 4.58 18.57
C LEU A 456 5.26 4.42 18.05
N CYS A 457 6.01 3.44 18.52
CA CYS A 457 7.42 3.28 18.17
C CYS A 457 7.84 1.80 17.97
N PRO A 458 9.03 1.53 17.39
CA PRO A 458 9.66 0.21 17.43
C PRO A 458 9.72 -0.43 18.82
N PRO A 459 9.52 -1.77 18.97
CA PRO A 459 9.51 -2.44 20.27
C PRO A 459 10.76 -2.19 21.12
N HIS A 460 11.93 -2.14 20.48
CA HIS A 460 13.21 -1.91 21.15
C HIS A 460 13.41 -0.45 21.59
N LEU A 461 12.60 0.49 21.09
CA LEU A 461 12.65 1.90 21.48
C LEU A 461 11.72 2.25 22.65
N VAL A 462 10.81 1.36 23.03
CA VAL A 462 9.82 1.64 24.09
C VAL A 462 10.48 2.06 25.42
N PRO A 463 11.49 1.33 25.96
CA PRO A 463 12.12 1.74 27.21
C PRO A 463 12.84 3.09 27.09
N LYS A 464 13.49 3.32 25.94
CA LYS A 464 14.18 4.58 25.65
C LYS A 464 13.22 5.76 25.62
N TRP A 465 12.07 5.61 24.97
CA TRP A 465 11.02 6.64 24.92
C TRP A 465 10.53 7.01 26.32
N ILE A 466 10.24 6.02 27.17
CA ILE A 466 9.80 6.23 28.55
C ILE A 466 10.84 7.05 29.32
N ARG A 467 12.09 6.59 29.32
CA ARG A 467 13.21 7.27 30.00
C ARG A 467 13.37 8.71 29.50
N GLU A 468 13.41 8.91 28.19
CA GLU A 468 13.64 10.24 27.62
C GLU A 468 12.50 11.22 27.89
N ILE A 469 11.24 10.77 27.91
CA ILE A 469 10.09 11.61 28.28
C ILE A 469 10.25 12.13 29.72
N GLU A 470 10.55 11.24 30.66
CA GLU A 470 10.65 11.55 32.09
C GLU A 470 11.90 12.39 32.42
N GLU A 471 12.98 12.21 31.67
CA GLU A 471 14.19 13.03 31.79
C GLU A 471 14.02 14.45 31.22
N VAL A 472 13.26 14.60 30.13
CA VAL A 472 13.11 15.90 29.44
C VAL A 472 12.02 16.74 30.06
N ILE A 473 10.86 16.16 30.34
CA ILE A 473 9.68 16.91 30.78
C ILE A 473 9.58 16.82 32.30
N PRO A 474 9.74 17.93 33.03
CA PRO A 474 9.62 17.92 34.47
C PRO A 474 8.23 17.44 34.93
N GLY A 475 8.19 16.39 35.74
CA GLY A 475 6.96 15.82 36.30
C GLY A 475 6.12 15.01 35.31
N ALA A 476 6.66 14.65 34.14
CA ALA A 476 5.99 13.72 33.25
C ALA A 476 6.00 12.29 33.80
N TYR A 477 4.97 11.54 33.42
CA TYR A 477 4.83 10.11 33.71
C TYR A 477 4.63 9.37 32.39
N ALA A 478 5.53 8.46 32.05
CA ALA A 478 5.45 7.67 30.83
C ALA A 478 5.25 6.19 31.16
N ARG A 479 4.32 5.52 30.47
CA ARG A 479 4.02 4.11 30.70
C ARG A 479 3.89 3.31 29.42
N GLU A 480 4.46 2.11 29.40
CA GLU A 480 4.22 1.17 28.31
C GLU A 480 2.77 0.65 28.36
N ILE A 481 2.12 0.60 27.20
CA ILE A 481 0.83 -0.09 27.06
C ILE A 481 1.02 -1.29 26.12
N ARG A 482 0.61 -2.47 26.60
CA ARG A 482 0.77 -3.73 25.88
C ARG A 482 -0.55 -4.39 25.48
N ARG A 483 -1.67 -4.09 26.15
CA ARG A 483 -2.94 -4.82 25.95
C ARG A 483 -4.18 -4.05 26.43
N ILE A 484 -5.34 -4.72 26.33
CA ILE A 484 -6.68 -4.26 26.77
C ILE A 484 -7.37 -5.37 27.58
N GLY A 485 -7.85 -5.05 28.79
CA GLY A 485 -8.68 -5.88 29.66
C GLY A 485 -7.97 -6.92 30.53
N ARG A 486 -8.73 -7.47 31.50
CA ARG A 486 -8.36 -8.49 32.52
C ARG A 486 -8.18 -9.92 31.97
N ASN A 487 -7.46 -10.11 30.87
CA ASN A 487 -7.14 -11.46 30.37
C ASN A 487 -5.71 -11.90 30.74
N SER A 488 -5.25 -11.55 31.93
CA SER A 488 -3.98 -12.02 32.47
C SER A 488 -4.20 -12.56 33.87
N ASP A 489 -3.65 -13.73 34.14
CA ASP A 489 -3.62 -14.33 35.48
C ASP A 489 -2.68 -13.57 36.45
N GLU A 490 -2.06 -12.48 35.99
CA GLU A 490 -1.18 -11.61 36.76
C GLU A 490 -1.95 -10.44 37.39
N VAL A 491 -2.14 -10.50 38.71
CA VAL A 491 -2.88 -9.53 39.54
C VAL A 491 -2.24 -8.12 39.56
N TYR A 492 -1.03 -7.95 39.01
CA TYR A 492 -0.19 -6.74 39.14
C TYR A 492 0.21 -6.06 37.82
N ASP A 493 -0.33 -6.45 36.68
CA ASP A 493 0.10 -5.88 35.40
C ASP A 493 -0.68 -4.61 35.01
N VAL A 494 0.00 -3.47 35.13
CA VAL A 494 -0.50 -2.10 34.88
C VAL A 494 -0.45 -1.67 33.40
N ASN A 495 -0.03 -2.53 32.47
CA ASN A 495 0.24 -2.16 31.07
C ASN A 495 -1.02 -2.21 30.17
N ASP A 496 -2.14 -1.70 30.69
CA ASP A 496 -3.47 -1.71 30.06
C ASP A 496 -3.94 -0.32 29.59
N VAL A 497 -4.61 -0.26 28.43
CA VAL A 497 -5.16 1.00 27.88
C VAL A 497 -6.24 1.60 28.79
N ARG A 498 -7.17 0.78 29.29
CA ARG A 498 -8.31 1.26 30.07
C ARG A 498 -7.84 1.79 31.40
N GLU A 499 -7.02 1.00 32.08
CA GLU A 499 -6.44 1.39 33.36
C GLU A 499 -5.60 2.67 33.24
N PHE A 500 -4.89 2.87 32.13
CA PHE A 500 -4.13 4.12 31.89
C PHE A 500 -5.05 5.33 31.83
N LEU A 501 -6.15 5.23 31.09
CA LEU A 501 -7.11 6.33 30.93
C LEU A 501 -7.87 6.60 32.23
N ASP A 502 -8.32 5.55 32.93
CA ASP A 502 -9.03 5.68 34.21
C ASP A 502 -8.15 6.36 35.27
N GLN A 503 -6.87 5.94 35.38
CA GLN A 503 -5.92 6.54 36.30
C GLN A 503 -5.56 7.98 35.91
N TYR A 504 -5.46 8.27 34.61
CA TYR A 504 -5.24 9.63 34.13
C TYR A 504 -6.40 10.55 34.51
N GLU A 505 -7.64 10.11 34.31
CA GLU A 505 -8.84 10.87 34.63
C GLU A 505 -8.93 11.15 36.14
N ALA A 506 -8.68 10.13 36.97
CA ALA A 506 -8.61 10.31 38.43
C ALA A 506 -7.52 11.31 38.86
N ALA A 507 -6.33 11.26 38.23
CA ALA A 507 -5.25 12.20 38.48
C ALA A 507 -5.60 13.63 38.02
N TYR A 508 -6.28 13.75 36.87
CA TYR A 508 -6.74 15.02 36.32
C TYR A 508 -7.77 15.69 37.23
N ASP A 509 -8.78 14.94 37.66
CA ASP A 509 -9.82 15.41 38.58
C ASP A 509 -9.23 15.84 39.93
N THR A 510 -8.26 15.07 40.43
CA THR A 510 -7.57 15.40 41.69
C THR A 510 -6.76 16.69 41.55
N ALA A 511 -6.05 16.87 40.42
CA ALA A 511 -5.31 18.09 40.15
C ALA A 511 -6.27 19.29 40.04
N GLN A 512 -7.39 19.17 39.33
CA GLN A 512 -8.40 20.22 39.25
C GLN A 512 -8.95 20.60 40.63
N LYS A 513 -9.34 19.62 41.46
CA LYS A 513 -9.89 19.87 42.81
C LYS A 513 -8.88 20.55 43.74
N LYS A 514 -7.59 20.26 43.59
CA LYS A 514 -6.52 20.85 44.43
C LYS A 514 -5.90 22.12 43.84
N GLY A 515 -6.37 22.60 42.69
CA GLY A 515 -5.74 23.72 41.97
C GLY A 515 -4.32 23.42 41.48
N GLY A 516 -3.97 22.15 41.31
CA GLY A 516 -2.67 21.69 40.84
C GLY A 516 -2.52 21.72 39.32
N SER A 517 -1.29 21.55 38.83
CA SER A 517 -1.02 21.45 37.40
C SER A 517 -1.62 20.18 36.80
N LYS A 518 -2.10 20.28 35.55
CA LYS A 518 -2.59 19.14 34.76
C LYS A 518 -1.55 18.00 34.71
N PRO A 519 -1.96 16.72 34.88
CA PRO A 519 -1.05 15.59 34.78
C PRO A 519 -0.46 15.47 33.37
N LYS A 520 0.88 15.33 33.32
CA LYS A 520 1.67 15.20 32.09
C LYS A 520 1.93 13.74 31.75
N TRP A 521 0.89 13.02 31.33
CA TRP A 521 0.96 11.56 31.14
C TRP A 521 1.10 11.17 29.67
N MET A 522 1.96 10.17 29.41
CA MET A 522 2.22 9.67 28.07
C MET A 522 2.18 8.14 28.02
N ALA A 523 1.39 7.61 27.10
CA ALA A 523 1.38 6.19 26.77
C ALA A 523 2.44 5.90 25.71
N VAL A 524 3.21 4.83 25.87
CA VAL A 524 4.19 4.36 24.88
C VAL A 524 3.80 2.97 24.41
N VAL A 525 3.62 2.79 23.10
CA VAL A 525 3.10 1.57 22.50
C VAL A 525 4.05 1.09 21.40
N ALA A 526 4.47 -0.17 21.49
CA ALA A 526 5.17 -0.81 20.39
C ALA A 526 4.23 -0.98 19.19
N HIS A 527 4.69 -0.71 17.97
CA HIS A 527 3.88 -0.91 16.77
C HIS A 527 3.42 -2.35 16.55
N THR A 528 4.11 -3.34 17.14
CA THR A 528 3.68 -4.75 17.14
C THR A 528 2.50 -4.94 18.07
N SER A 529 2.57 -4.41 19.29
CA SER A 529 1.47 -4.43 20.27
C SER A 529 0.23 -3.68 19.77
N ALA A 530 0.42 -2.57 19.06
CA ALA A 530 -0.67 -1.75 18.53
C ALA A 530 -1.62 -2.54 17.60
N LYS A 531 -1.08 -3.50 16.83
CA LYS A 531 -1.81 -4.27 15.82
C LYS A 531 -2.37 -5.60 16.31
N PHE A 532 -1.92 -6.15 17.44
CA PHE A 532 -2.32 -7.51 17.84
C PHE A 532 -3.78 -7.56 18.29
N GLY A 533 -4.64 -8.17 17.48
CA GLY A 533 -5.99 -8.59 17.86
C GLY A 533 -6.00 -10.02 18.43
N ALA A 534 -7.18 -10.64 18.49
CA ALA A 534 -7.30 -12.06 18.83
C ALA A 534 -6.52 -12.88 17.80
N GLY A 535 -5.41 -13.49 18.22
CA GLY A 535 -4.77 -14.55 17.45
C GLY A 535 -5.74 -15.71 17.26
N TRP A 536 -5.46 -16.57 16.30
CA TRP A 536 -6.21 -17.80 16.10
C TRP A 536 -5.23 -18.97 16.08
N GLN A 537 -5.70 -20.14 16.50
CA GLN A 537 -4.97 -21.40 16.44
C GLN A 537 -5.77 -22.41 15.62
N PRO A 538 -5.08 -23.41 15.05
CA PRO A 538 -5.76 -24.55 14.45
C PRO A 538 -6.72 -25.22 15.44
N ALA A 539 -7.97 -25.40 15.04
CA ALA A 539 -8.97 -26.13 15.80
C ALA A 539 -9.08 -27.54 15.21
N VAL A 540 -8.35 -28.48 15.82
CA VAL A 540 -8.27 -29.87 15.36
C VAL A 540 -8.31 -30.84 16.54
N ILE A 541 -8.78 -32.04 16.27
CA ILE A 541 -8.64 -33.19 17.17
C ILE A 541 -7.67 -34.19 16.56
N THR A 542 -7.00 -35.00 17.38
CA THR A 542 -6.05 -36.00 16.88
C THR A 542 -6.76 -37.32 16.57
N ARG A 543 -6.49 -37.91 15.41
CA ARG A 543 -6.97 -39.24 14.99
C ARG A 543 -5.83 -40.03 14.36
N LYS A 544 -5.78 -41.34 14.64
CA LYS A 544 -4.85 -42.24 13.96
C LYS A 544 -5.24 -42.40 12.48
N ALA A 545 -4.30 -42.15 11.58
CA ALA A 545 -4.46 -42.31 10.15
C ALA A 545 -3.28 -43.10 9.57
N ARG A 546 -3.50 -43.81 8.47
CA ARG A 546 -2.40 -44.46 7.74
C ARG A 546 -1.87 -43.49 6.70
N ASP A 547 -0.57 -43.21 6.75
CA ASP A 547 0.12 -42.39 5.76
C ASP A 547 0.29 -43.19 4.45
N PRO A 548 -0.26 -42.73 3.31
CA PRO A 548 -0.14 -43.43 2.04
C PRO A 548 1.29 -43.51 1.48
N LEU A 549 2.17 -42.56 1.82
CA LEU A 549 3.55 -42.53 1.35
C LEU A 549 4.45 -43.50 2.12
N THR A 550 4.28 -43.55 3.44
CA THR A 550 5.17 -44.33 4.32
C THR A 550 4.55 -45.63 4.84
N GLY A 551 3.24 -45.81 4.68
CA GLY A 551 2.48 -46.96 5.16
C GLY A 551 2.30 -47.03 6.68
N LYS A 552 2.90 -46.11 7.43
CA LYS A 552 2.88 -46.06 8.91
C LYS A 552 1.58 -45.47 9.44
N ILE A 553 1.20 -45.88 10.64
CA ILE A 553 0.11 -45.25 11.39
C ILE A 553 0.68 -44.01 12.09
N VAL A 554 0.11 -42.85 11.78
CA VAL A 554 0.49 -41.54 12.32
C VAL A 554 -0.67 -40.91 13.06
N ASP A 555 -0.34 -40.06 14.03
CA ASP A 555 -1.32 -39.17 14.67
C ASP A 555 -1.56 -37.99 13.74
N ALA A 556 -2.78 -37.90 13.21
CA ALA A 556 -3.17 -36.91 12.22
C ALA A 556 -4.21 -35.93 12.77
N CYS A 557 -4.14 -34.69 12.29
CA CYS A 557 -5.12 -33.65 12.54
C CYS A 557 -6.44 -34.03 11.86
N ALA A 558 -7.53 -33.99 12.62
CA ALA A 558 -8.88 -34.26 12.15
C ALA A 558 -9.82 -33.12 12.54
N CYS A 559 -10.87 -32.96 11.75
CA CYS A 559 -11.88 -31.93 11.97
C CYS A 559 -12.64 -32.18 13.29
N PRO A 560 -12.78 -31.17 14.17
CA PRO A 560 -13.50 -31.32 15.44
C PRO A 560 -15.00 -31.55 15.24
N GLY A 561 -15.58 -31.02 14.15
CA GLY A 561 -17.01 -31.16 13.84
C GLY A 561 -17.39 -32.53 13.27
N CYS A 562 -16.65 -33.03 12.26
CA CYS A 562 -16.99 -34.29 11.59
C CYS A 562 -16.10 -35.48 11.94
N GLY A 563 -15.01 -35.27 12.69
CA GLY A 563 -14.07 -36.31 13.10
C GLY A 563 -13.20 -36.91 11.98
N LYS A 564 -13.36 -36.46 10.73
CA LYS A 564 -12.55 -36.94 9.59
C LYS A 564 -11.19 -36.26 9.53
N VAL A 565 -10.17 -37.05 9.18
CA VAL A 565 -8.78 -36.61 9.02
C VAL A 565 -8.68 -35.54 7.93
N VAL A 566 -7.86 -34.52 8.19
CA VAL A 566 -7.54 -33.47 7.23
C VAL A 566 -6.41 -33.96 6.35
N MET A 567 -6.62 -33.94 5.03
CA MET A 567 -5.66 -34.40 4.04
C MET A 567 -5.16 -33.22 3.22
N VAL A 568 -3.89 -33.23 2.86
CA VAL A 568 -3.24 -32.23 1.99
C VAL A 568 -2.52 -32.92 0.85
N GLU A 569 -2.46 -32.26 -0.30
CA GLU A 569 -1.70 -32.75 -1.43
C GLU A 569 -0.23 -32.34 -1.27
N LYS A 570 0.67 -33.33 -1.19
CA LYS A 570 2.12 -33.16 -1.19
C LYS A 570 2.69 -34.09 -2.27
N ASP A 571 3.42 -33.50 -3.21
CA ASP A 571 4.10 -34.22 -4.30
C ASP A 571 3.19 -35.16 -5.13
N GLY A 572 1.95 -34.73 -5.38
CA GLY A 572 0.95 -35.51 -6.12
C GLY A 572 0.26 -36.61 -5.31
N PHE A 573 0.59 -36.74 -4.01
CA PHE A 573 -0.05 -37.67 -3.09
C PHE A 573 -0.89 -36.93 -2.05
N VAL A 574 -2.05 -37.49 -1.72
CA VAL A 574 -2.94 -36.95 -0.70
C VAL A 574 -2.58 -37.60 0.65
N VAL A 575 -1.90 -36.84 1.51
CA VAL A 575 -1.36 -37.33 2.79
C VAL A 575 -2.07 -36.69 4.00
N PRO A 576 -2.15 -37.38 5.15
CA PRO A 576 -2.73 -36.81 6.35
C PRO A 576 -1.85 -35.69 6.92
N VAL A 577 -2.48 -34.60 7.37
CA VAL A 577 -1.78 -33.52 8.10
C VAL A 577 -1.41 -34.03 9.49
N THR A 578 -0.13 -34.10 9.82
CA THR A 578 0.35 -34.59 11.13
C THR A 578 0.75 -33.48 12.08
N ASP A 579 1.14 -32.31 11.57
CA ASP A 579 1.43 -31.12 12.37
C ASP A 579 0.35 -30.06 12.18
N ALA A 580 -0.26 -29.64 13.30
CA ALA A 580 -1.26 -28.57 13.31
C ALA A 580 -0.68 -27.23 12.81
N SER A 581 0.65 -27.02 12.92
CA SER A 581 1.31 -25.81 12.42
C SER A 581 1.11 -25.59 10.92
N GLU A 582 0.94 -26.66 10.14
CA GLU A 582 0.62 -26.59 8.70
C GLU A 582 -0.75 -25.93 8.43
N LEU A 583 -1.67 -26.00 9.39
CA LEU A 583 -2.98 -25.35 9.33
C LEU A 583 -2.97 -23.92 9.88
N ALA A 584 -1.85 -23.48 10.48
CA ALA A 584 -1.73 -22.14 11.08
C ALA A 584 -1.38 -21.04 10.06
N GLU A 585 -0.98 -21.40 8.83
CA GLU A 585 -0.63 -20.41 7.80
C GLU A 585 -1.86 -19.65 7.27
N LYS A 586 -3.01 -20.32 7.13
CA LYS A 586 -4.25 -19.76 6.60
C LYS A 586 -5.45 -20.31 7.34
N ARG A 587 -6.45 -19.44 7.60
CA ARG A 587 -7.74 -19.87 8.15
C ARG A 587 -8.45 -20.76 7.14
N GLN A 588 -8.65 -22.02 7.50
CA GLN A 588 -9.27 -23.03 6.65
C GLN A 588 -10.58 -23.53 7.25
N PHE A 589 -11.49 -23.96 6.37
CA PHE A 589 -12.71 -24.67 6.75
C PHE A 589 -12.59 -26.14 6.33
N CYS A 590 -13.28 -27.03 7.01
CA CYS A 590 -13.27 -28.45 6.68
C CYS A 590 -14.03 -28.71 5.37
N HIS A 591 -13.34 -29.31 4.39
CA HIS A 591 -13.92 -29.66 3.08
C HIS A 591 -14.43 -31.10 3.01
N ASN A 592 -14.31 -31.89 4.08
CA ASN A 592 -14.75 -33.28 4.09
C ASN A 592 -16.26 -33.37 3.83
N ARG A 593 -16.67 -34.33 3.00
CA ARG A 593 -18.10 -34.57 2.75
C ARG A 593 -18.72 -35.33 3.92
N ILE A 594 -19.79 -34.80 4.49
CA ILE A 594 -20.57 -35.44 5.56
C ILE A 594 -22.00 -35.71 5.08
N PRO A 595 -22.66 -36.76 5.61
CA PRO A 595 -24.09 -36.96 5.39
C PRO A 595 -24.88 -35.79 5.99
N GLY A 596 -25.88 -35.31 5.28
CA GLY A 596 -26.76 -34.26 5.78
C GLY A 596 -27.61 -33.64 4.67
N TRP A 597 -28.47 -32.72 5.06
CA TRP A 597 -29.27 -31.94 4.13
C TRP A 597 -28.39 -31.18 3.13
N GLU A 598 -28.53 -31.48 1.84
CA GLU A 598 -27.82 -30.77 0.78
C GLU A 598 -28.11 -29.26 0.87
N LEU A 599 -27.14 -28.42 0.53
CA LEU A 599 -27.32 -26.97 0.53
C LEU A 599 -27.35 -26.44 -0.90
N ASP A 600 -28.22 -25.47 -1.18
CA ASP A 600 -28.24 -24.72 -2.43
C ASP A 600 -27.11 -23.67 -2.50
N ALA A 601 -27.05 -22.91 -3.60
CA ALA A 601 -26.01 -21.91 -3.82
C ALA A 601 -26.01 -20.77 -2.79
N ASP A 602 -27.12 -20.56 -2.08
CA ASP A 602 -27.28 -19.55 -1.03
C ASP A 602 -27.08 -20.14 0.39
N GLY A 603 -26.70 -21.41 0.49
CA GLY A 603 -26.41 -22.09 1.76
C GLY A 603 -27.65 -22.56 2.52
N ARG A 604 -28.82 -22.63 1.88
CA ARG A 604 -30.09 -23.15 2.47
C ARG A 604 -30.30 -24.61 2.12
N THR A 605 -31.09 -25.33 2.91
CA THR A 605 -31.45 -26.73 2.61
C THR A 605 -32.10 -26.84 1.24
N LYS A 606 -31.46 -27.61 0.35
CA LYS A 606 -31.96 -27.94 -0.98
C LYS A 606 -33.22 -28.79 -0.83
N LEU A 607 -34.27 -28.36 -1.51
CA LEU A 607 -35.56 -29.05 -1.56
C LEU A 607 -35.66 -29.83 -2.88
N ASP A 608 -36.31 -30.99 -2.85
CA ASP A 608 -36.64 -31.74 -4.05
C ASP A 608 -37.88 -31.17 -4.76
N ALA A 609 -38.32 -31.82 -5.83
CA ALA A 609 -39.48 -31.40 -6.61
C ALA A 609 -40.80 -31.40 -5.81
N ASN A 610 -40.85 -32.10 -4.66
CA ASN A 610 -42.01 -32.19 -3.78
C ASN A 610 -41.95 -31.17 -2.63
N GLY A 611 -40.85 -30.41 -2.53
CA GLY A 611 -40.63 -29.46 -1.43
C GLY A 611 -40.04 -30.10 -0.17
N ASP A 612 -39.65 -31.37 -0.24
CA ASP A 612 -39.02 -32.08 0.87
C ASP A 612 -37.52 -31.80 0.88
N SER A 613 -36.92 -31.75 2.07
CA SER A 613 -35.48 -31.54 2.20
C SER A 613 -34.71 -32.72 1.59
N VAL A 614 -33.67 -32.43 0.80
CA VAL A 614 -32.85 -33.47 0.15
C VAL A 614 -31.75 -33.93 1.10
N TRP A 615 -31.86 -35.18 1.58
CA TRP A 615 -30.80 -35.81 2.38
C TRP A 615 -29.73 -36.41 1.46
N GLY A 616 -28.49 -35.93 1.56
CA GLY A 616 -27.40 -36.36 0.69
C GLY A 616 -26.05 -36.15 1.35
N THR A 617 -25.10 -35.58 0.60
CA THR A 617 -23.76 -35.24 1.12
C THR A 617 -23.47 -33.76 0.95
N ARG A 618 -22.93 -33.13 1.99
CA ARG A 618 -22.54 -31.71 1.99
C ARG A 618 -21.11 -31.52 2.52
N PRO A 619 -20.41 -30.43 2.16
CA PRO A 619 -19.15 -30.10 2.82
C PRO A 619 -19.39 -29.83 4.31
N CYS A 620 -18.49 -30.31 5.16
CA CYS A 620 -18.56 -30.15 6.60
C CYS A 620 -18.62 -28.67 7.02
N GLY A 621 -17.79 -27.82 6.43
CA GLY A 621 -17.78 -26.37 6.69
C GLY A 621 -17.36 -25.97 8.10
N THR A 622 -17.03 -26.91 8.99
CA THR A 622 -16.54 -26.60 10.34
C THR A 622 -15.21 -25.84 10.23
N PRO A 623 -15.05 -24.69 10.87
CA PRO A 623 -13.77 -23.98 10.87
C PRO A 623 -12.70 -24.85 11.51
N LEU A 624 -11.58 -25.02 10.81
CA LEU A 624 -10.38 -25.69 11.35
C LEU A 624 -9.49 -24.69 12.09
N PHE A 625 -10.06 -23.59 12.55
CA PHE A 625 -9.43 -22.57 13.35
C PHE A 625 -10.37 -22.11 14.46
N GLU A 626 -9.81 -21.72 15.58
CA GLU A 626 -10.51 -21.05 16.67
C GLU A 626 -9.70 -19.82 17.09
N PHE A 627 -10.37 -18.81 17.63
CA PHE A 627 -9.68 -17.64 18.17
C PHE A 627 -9.18 -17.94 19.59
N ASN A 628 -7.92 -17.62 19.87
CA ASN A 628 -7.32 -17.90 21.17
C ASN A 628 -7.90 -16.95 22.22
N GLY A 629 -8.65 -17.51 23.18
CA GLY A 629 -9.18 -16.80 24.33
C GLY A 629 -10.35 -15.85 24.03
N VAL A 630 -10.76 -15.09 25.04
CA VAL A 630 -11.82 -14.07 24.92
C VAL A 630 -11.35 -12.99 23.93
N ARG A 631 -12.18 -12.70 22.92
CA ARG A 631 -12.01 -11.72 21.82
C ARG A 631 -11.07 -10.54 22.20
N ARG A 632 -9.77 -10.66 21.89
CA ARG A 632 -8.76 -9.61 22.10
C ARG A 632 -8.95 -8.51 21.04
N HIS A 633 -9.23 -7.28 21.47
CA HIS A 633 -9.18 -6.12 20.59
C HIS A 633 -7.73 -5.69 20.39
N SER A 634 -7.36 -5.16 19.22
CA SER A 634 -6.08 -4.45 19.09
C SER A 634 -6.16 -3.10 19.81
N ILE A 635 -5.01 -2.61 20.29
CA ILE A 635 -4.94 -1.28 20.96
C ILE A 635 -5.47 -0.19 20.03
N SER A 636 -5.06 -0.21 18.76
CA SER A 636 -5.50 0.79 17.78
C SER A 636 -7.01 0.73 17.52
N GLU A 637 -7.58 -0.46 17.40
CA GLU A 637 -9.01 -0.66 17.17
C GLU A 637 -9.83 -0.23 18.39
N TYR A 638 -9.40 -0.61 19.59
CA TYR A 638 -10.07 -0.22 20.82
C TYR A 638 -10.07 1.28 21.03
N ILE A 639 -8.93 1.95 20.84
CA ILE A 639 -8.86 3.41 20.96
C ILE A 639 -9.79 4.07 19.93
N THR A 640 -9.82 3.56 18.69
CA THR A 640 -10.69 4.10 17.65
C THR A 640 -12.17 3.92 17.94
N LYS A 641 -12.57 2.76 18.49
CA LYS A 641 -13.99 2.42 18.74
C LYS A 641 -14.52 2.91 20.08
N HIS A 642 -13.69 2.88 21.13
CA HIS A 642 -14.12 3.04 22.51
C HIS A 642 -13.45 4.21 23.26
N ALA A 643 -12.30 4.71 22.78
CA ALA A 643 -11.59 5.82 23.43
C ALA A 643 -11.21 6.93 22.43
N LYS A 644 -12.08 7.17 21.45
CA LYS A 644 -11.84 8.17 20.39
C LYS A 644 -11.75 9.56 21.02
N GLY A 645 -10.66 10.28 20.74
CA GLY A 645 -10.39 11.60 21.30
C GLY A 645 -9.90 11.63 22.75
N ALA A 646 -9.71 10.46 23.39
CA ALA A 646 -9.14 10.38 24.74
C ALA A 646 -7.69 10.87 24.74
N PHE A 647 -6.87 10.36 23.83
CA PHE A 647 -5.52 10.89 23.57
C PHE A 647 -5.59 12.14 22.69
N LYS A 648 -4.80 13.17 23.02
CA LYS A 648 -4.80 14.46 22.30
C LYS A 648 -3.80 14.52 21.15
N LEU A 649 -2.65 13.87 21.31
CA LEU A 649 -1.58 13.79 20.31
C LEU A 649 -1.11 12.35 20.12
N LEU A 650 -0.99 11.92 18.86
CA LEU A 650 -0.21 10.75 18.45
C LEU A 650 1.18 11.19 18.01
N ILE A 651 2.22 10.56 18.55
CA ILE A 651 3.59 10.63 18.03
C ILE A 651 3.92 9.30 17.39
N ALA A 652 4.14 9.26 16.09
CA ALA A 652 4.56 8.06 15.37
C ALA A 652 6.03 8.14 15.01
N ASP A 653 6.84 7.32 15.67
CA ASP A 653 8.27 7.18 15.42
C ASP A 653 8.56 6.15 14.33
N GLU A 654 9.62 6.39 13.57
CA GLU A 654 9.98 5.66 12.35
C GLU A 654 8.78 5.46 11.40
N VAL A 655 8.11 6.56 11.05
CA VAL A 655 6.84 6.53 10.33
C VAL A 655 6.92 5.83 8.96
N HIS A 656 8.11 5.77 8.35
CA HIS A 656 8.36 5.06 7.11
C HIS A 656 7.97 3.57 7.19
N GLN A 657 7.94 2.97 8.38
CA GLN A 657 7.52 1.58 8.57
C GLN A 657 5.99 1.38 8.42
N PHE A 658 5.21 2.46 8.30
CA PHE A 658 3.77 2.43 8.04
C PHE A 658 3.42 2.73 6.56
N LYS A 659 4.41 2.65 5.65
CA LYS A 659 4.27 2.96 4.22
C LYS A 659 3.22 2.15 3.47
N SER A 660 3.04 0.88 3.82
CA SER A 660 2.24 -0.05 3.02
C SER A 660 0.72 0.23 3.08
N LYS A 661 0.02 -0.08 1.98
CA LYS A 661 -1.45 0.00 1.85
C LYS A 661 -2.21 -0.80 2.90
N SER A 662 -1.89 -2.09 2.99
CA SER A 662 -2.68 -3.11 3.69
C SER A 662 -1.91 -3.85 4.79
N SER A 663 -0.72 -3.39 5.18
CA SER A 663 -0.03 -4.00 6.31
C SER A 663 -0.79 -3.71 7.60
N ASP A 664 -0.85 -4.69 8.51
CA ASP A 664 -1.50 -4.51 9.83
C ASP A 664 -0.96 -3.28 10.57
N ARG A 665 0.33 -3.00 10.40
CA ARG A 665 1.01 -1.82 10.95
C ARG A 665 0.44 -0.53 10.36
N GLY A 666 0.28 -0.47 9.03
CA GLY A 666 -0.30 0.68 8.33
C GLY A 666 -1.78 0.89 8.69
N VAL A 667 -2.53 -0.20 8.89
CA VAL A 667 -3.93 -0.15 9.36
C VAL A 667 -4.01 0.37 10.80
N ALA A 668 -3.20 -0.15 11.71
CA ALA A 668 -3.17 0.30 13.10
C ALA A 668 -2.76 1.78 13.21
N PHE A 669 -1.77 2.21 12.42
CA PHE A 669 -1.40 3.62 12.31
C PHE A 669 -2.54 4.49 11.81
N HIS A 670 -3.22 4.08 10.73
CA HIS A 670 -4.38 4.80 10.21
C HIS A 670 -5.49 4.95 11.26
N GLN A 671 -5.83 3.87 11.95
CA GLN A 671 -6.81 3.86 13.03
C GLN A 671 -6.47 4.88 14.12
N LEU A 672 -5.22 4.86 14.61
CA LEU A 672 -4.77 5.84 15.61
C LEU A 672 -4.83 7.28 15.09
N VAL A 673 -4.35 7.55 13.87
CA VAL A 673 -4.43 8.89 13.24
C VAL A 673 -5.88 9.39 13.19
N THR A 674 -6.84 8.53 12.91
CA THR A 674 -8.28 8.91 12.91
C THR A 674 -8.90 9.02 14.31
N ALA A 675 -8.25 8.47 15.33
CA ALA A 675 -8.76 8.45 16.69
C ALA A 675 -8.28 9.63 17.55
N VAL A 676 -7.12 10.22 17.22
CA VAL A 676 -6.55 11.39 17.91
C VAL A 676 -6.79 12.70 17.15
N LYS A 677 -6.75 13.82 17.88
CA LYS A 677 -6.92 15.17 17.31
C LYS A 677 -5.71 15.63 16.50
N TRP A 678 -4.52 15.39 17.02
CA TRP A 678 -3.26 15.85 16.43
C TRP A 678 -2.30 14.70 16.18
N THR A 679 -1.51 14.80 15.11
CA THR A 679 -0.49 13.80 14.77
C THR A 679 0.87 14.45 14.52
N LEU A 680 1.91 13.95 15.18
CA LEU A 680 3.31 14.24 14.89
C LEU A 680 3.97 12.97 14.37
N THR A 681 4.65 13.04 13.24
CA THR A 681 5.41 11.91 12.71
C THR A 681 6.91 12.20 12.74
N LEU A 682 7.72 11.18 13.01
CA LEU A 682 9.16 11.27 13.12
C LEU A 682 9.79 10.23 12.19
N THR A 683 10.79 10.62 11.40
CA THR A 683 11.54 9.67 10.57
C THR A 683 12.92 10.21 10.18
N GLY A 684 13.86 9.30 9.91
CA GLY A 684 15.11 9.65 9.22
C GLY A 684 14.90 9.94 7.73
N THR A 685 13.95 9.25 7.09
CA THR A 685 13.62 9.41 5.66
C THR A 685 12.14 9.09 5.41
N PHE A 686 11.51 9.78 4.47
CA PHE A 686 10.15 9.45 4.00
C PHE A 686 10.14 8.50 2.81
N PHE A 687 11.26 8.38 2.09
CA PHE A 687 11.33 7.71 0.80
C PHE A 687 12.04 6.36 0.94
N GLY A 688 11.39 5.33 0.41
CA GLY A 688 11.96 3.98 0.28
C GLY A 688 12.09 3.55 -1.17
N GLY A 689 12.73 4.37 -2.01
CA GLY A 689 12.96 4.05 -3.43
C GLY A 689 11.86 4.49 -4.39
N LYS A 690 10.63 4.03 -4.18
CA LYS A 690 9.49 4.27 -5.10
C LYS A 690 8.61 5.44 -4.67
N SER A 691 7.92 6.10 -5.58
CA SER A 691 7.01 7.20 -5.23
C SER A 691 5.80 6.70 -4.42
N THR A 692 5.32 5.49 -4.66
CA THR A 692 4.21 4.89 -3.88
C THR A 692 4.59 4.60 -2.42
N SER A 693 5.89 4.56 -2.09
CA SER A 693 6.36 4.36 -0.72
C SER A 693 5.89 5.45 0.24
N ILE A 694 5.63 6.67 -0.25
CA ILE A 694 5.14 7.77 0.58
C ILE A 694 3.64 8.04 0.36
N PHE A 695 3.04 7.47 -0.68
CA PHE A 695 1.65 7.77 -1.07
C PHE A 695 0.66 7.52 0.06
N TRP A 696 0.61 6.31 0.61
CA TRP A 696 -0.35 5.98 1.66
C TRP A 696 -0.01 6.67 2.99
N LEU A 697 1.24 7.05 3.24
CA LEU A 697 1.59 7.88 4.40
C LEU A 697 0.97 9.27 4.24
N LEU A 698 1.19 9.93 3.10
CA LEU A 698 0.63 11.24 2.84
C LEU A 698 -0.89 11.20 2.72
N HIS A 699 -1.48 10.16 2.14
CA HIS A 699 -2.93 10.02 2.14
C HIS A 699 -3.49 9.89 3.58
N ARG A 700 -2.77 9.28 4.52
CA ARG A 700 -3.21 9.22 5.92
C ARG A 700 -2.97 10.53 6.68
N LEU A 701 -1.99 11.33 6.27
CA LEU A 701 -1.55 12.52 7.01
C LEU A 701 -2.04 13.83 6.39
N ASN A 702 -1.78 14.04 5.10
CA ASN A 702 -2.05 15.29 4.37
C ASN A 702 -3.47 15.28 3.75
N HIS A 703 -4.28 16.26 4.16
CA HIS A 703 -5.64 16.47 3.66
C HIS A 703 -5.68 16.79 2.14
N GLY A 704 -4.70 17.53 1.63
CA GLY A 704 -4.59 17.87 0.22
C GLY A 704 -4.35 16.66 -0.66
N VAL A 705 -3.62 15.65 -0.16
CA VAL A 705 -3.44 14.37 -0.88
C VAL A 705 -4.74 13.57 -0.89
N ARG A 706 -5.48 13.49 0.23
CA ARG A 706 -6.80 12.82 0.27
C ARG A 706 -7.84 13.47 -0.63
N ARG A 707 -7.77 14.79 -0.79
CA ARG A 707 -8.66 15.55 -1.66
C ARG A 707 -8.37 15.24 -3.13
N ASP A 708 -7.10 15.13 -3.49
CA ASP A 708 -6.68 15.02 -4.89
C ASP A 708 -6.59 13.55 -5.38
N PHE A 709 -6.42 12.60 -4.46
CA PHE A 709 -6.24 11.16 -4.74
C PHE A 709 -7.10 10.30 -3.81
N ALA A 710 -7.80 9.32 -4.38
CA ALA A 710 -8.47 8.28 -3.61
C ALA A 710 -7.46 7.27 -3.04
N PHE A 711 -7.87 6.50 -2.03
CA PHE A 711 -6.97 5.55 -1.35
C PHE A 711 -6.40 4.43 -2.25
N HIS A 712 -7.00 4.19 -3.41
CA HIS A 712 -6.61 3.18 -4.40
C HIS A 712 -5.97 3.77 -5.67
N ASP A 713 -5.64 5.07 -5.66
CA ASP A 713 -5.07 5.79 -6.81
C ASP A 713 -3.54 5.63 -6.93
N GLU A 714 -2.96 4.55 -6.41
CA GLU A 714 -1.50 4.35 -6.42
C GLU A 714 -0.90 4.40 -7.84
N LYS A 715 -1.64 3.95 -8.86
CA LYS A 715 -1.21 4.01 -10.26
C LYS A 715 -1.22 5.44 -10.80
N ARG A 716 -2.24 6.24 -10.47
CA ARG A 716 -2.33 7.66 -10.86
C ARG A 716 -1.25 8.47 -10.16
N TRP A 717 -1.00 8.20 -8.87
CA TRP A 717 0.13 8.74 -8.13
C TRP A 717 1.47 8.42 -8.80
N ALA A 718 1.74 7.15 -9.11
CA ALA A 718 2.98 6.72 -9.74
C ALA A 718 3.16 7.29 -11.16
N ARG A 719 2.08 7.56 -11.91
CA ARG A 719 2.16 8.26 -13.20
C ARG A 719 2.67 9.68 -13.05
N LEU A 720 2.20 10.42 -12.04
CA LEU A 720 2.56 11.82 -11.80
C LEU A 720 3.91 11.99 -11.10
N TYR A 721 4.15 11.20 -10.05
CA TYR A 721 5.30 11.38 -9.16
C TYR A 721 6.32 10.25 -9.24
N GLY A 722 6.02 9.11 -9.85
CA GLY A 722 6.91 7.95 -9.91
C GLY A 722 7.49 7.69 -11.29
N VAL A 723 8.40 6.73 -11.35
CA VAL A 723 8.97 6.20 -12.60
C VAL A 723 8.24 4.90 -12.94
N LEU A 724 7.63 4.82 -14.14
CA LEU A 724 7.02 3.59 -14.63
C LEU A 724 7.91 2.95 -15.70
N GLU A 725 7.94 1.63 -15.68
CA GLU A 725 8.55 0.80 -16.70
C GLU A 725 7.49 -0.10 -17.30
N THR A 726 7.40 -0.14 -18.62
CA THR A 726 6.50 -1.03 -19.35
C THR A 726 7.33 -1.87 -20.31
N THR A 727 7.17 -3.19 -20.24
CA THR A 727 7.81 -4.11 -21.17
C THR A 727 6.82 -4.60 -22.21
N ARG A 728 7.26 -4.61 -23.47
CA ARG A 728 6.51 -5.13 -24.62
C ARG A 728 7.37 -6.19 -25.30
N ARG A 729 6.78 -7.36 -25.55
CA ARG A 729 7.43 -8.41 -26.35
C ARG A 729 6.93 -8.31 -27.80
N ARG A 730 7.84 -8.38 -28.77
CA ARG A 730 7.53 -8.33 -30.20
C ARG A 730 8.43 -9.33 -30.95
N ARG A 731 7.89 -10.04 -31.95
CA ARG A 731 8.69 -10.87 -32.86
C ARG A 731 9.43 -10.00 -33.89
N ARG A 732 10.66 -10.38 -34.24
CA ARG A 732 11.58 -9.56 -35.04
C ARG A 732 11.10 -9.24 -36.46
N ASN A 733 10.21 -10.08 -37.02
CA ASN A 733 9.79 -10.03 -38.43
C ASN A 733 8.29 -9.71 -38.68
N GLU A 734 7.51 -9.36 -37.66
CA GLU A 734 6.11 -8.96 -37.83
C GLU A 734 5.92 -7.47 -37.54
N ASP A 735 5.56 -6.70 -38.56
CA ASP A 735 5.01 -5.36 -38.44
C ASP A 735 3.50 -5.44 -38.13
N ALA A 736 3.13 -4.80 -37.02
CA ALA A 736 1.78 -4.46 -36.57
C ALA A 736 0.94 -5.51 -35.80
N ASP A 737 0.69 -5.16 -34.53
CA ASP A 737 -0.56 -5.30 -33.77
C ASP A 737 -1.59 -6.31 -34.30
N GLU A 738 -1.55 -7.56 -33.81
CA GLU A 738 -2.61 -8.54 -34.06
C GLU A 738 -3.90 -8.16 -33.31
N ASP A 739 -4.93 -7.78 -34.05
CA ASP A 739 -6.31 -7.68 -33.59
C ASP A 739 -6.91 -9.09 -33.45
N GLY A 740 -7.58 -9.38 -32.32
CA GLY A 740 -8.20 -10.68 -32.12
C GLY A 740 -9.36 -10.94 -33.09
N VAL A 741 -9.23 -11.96 -33.95
CA VAL A 741 -10.16 -12.32 -35.06
C VAL A 741 -11.64 -12.41 -34.66
N TYR A 742 -11.97 -12.73 -33.41
CA TYR A 742 -13.37 -12.83 -32.92
C TYR A 742 -13.87 -11.62 -32.12
N THR A 743 -13.00 -10.68 -31.76
CA THR A 743 -13.35 -9.60 -30.79
C THR A 743 -12.96 -8.20 -31.25
N GLY A 744 -12.13 -8.04 -32.29
CA GLY A 744 -11.67 -6.74 -32.79
C GLY A 744 -10.86 -5.91 -31.78
N ASN A 745 -10.48 -6.49 -30.64
CA ASN A 745 -9.79 -5.79 -29.57
C ASN A 745 -8.28 -6.06 -29.60
N ARG A 746 -7.49 -4.98 -29.63
CA ARG A 746 -6.04 -5.02 -29.40
C ARG A 746 -5.73 -5.52 -28.00
N ARG A 747 -5.08 -6.68 -27.89
CA ARG A 747 -4.64 -7.23 -26.60
C ARG A 747 -3.26 -6.69 -26.23
N TYR A 748 -3.21 -5.55 -25.54
CA TYR A 748 -1.99 -5.13 -24.85
C TYR A 748 -1.89 -5.83 -23.50
N ARG A 749 -0.83 -6.63 -23.28
CA ARG A 749 -0.46 -7.07 -21.92
C ARG A 749 0.61 -6.13 -21.36
N ASN A 750 0.30 -4.82 -21.29
CA ASN A 750 1.20 -3.81 -20.76
C ASN A 750 1.05 -3.75 -19.23
N GLN A 751 1.76 -4.60 -18.51
CA GLN A 751 1.82 -4.50 -17.06
C GLN A 751 2.90 -3.48 -16.69
N ALA A 752 2.50 -2.21 -16.53
CA ALA A 752 3.40 -1.17 -16.07
C ALA A 752 3.84 -1.44 -14.62
N LYS A 753 5.15 -1.50 -14.39
CA LYS A 753 5.80 -1.71 -13.10
C LYS A 753 6.44 -0.40 -12.64
N GLU A 754 6.19 0.01 -11.40
CA GLU A 754 6.88 1.17 -10.84
C GLU A 754 8.32 0.81 -10.47
N GLN A 755 9.26 1.65 -10.91
CA GLN A 755 10.68 1.59 -10.60
C GLN A 755 11.09 2.65 -9.57
N PRO A 756 12.25 2.51 -8.92
CA PRO A 756 12.80 3.55 -8.06
C PRO A 756 12.97 4.88 -8.81
N GLY A 757 12.64 5.97 -8.14
CA GLY A 757 12.69 7.32 -8.71
C GLY A 757 11.42 8.12 -8.43
N VAL A 758 11.59 9.39 -8.09
CA VAL A 758 10.50 10.29 -7.73
C VAL A 758 10.67 11.67 -8.36
N SER A 759 9.55 12.26 -8.78
CA SER A 759 9.53 13.62 -9.32
C SER A 759 9.84 14.65 -8.22
N PRO A 760 10.71 15.65 -8.47
CA PRO A 760 10.94 16.76 -7.54
C PRO A 760 9.67 17.51 -7.13
N ALA A 761 8.62 17.46 -7.96
CA ALA A 761 7.32 18.07 -7.69
C ALA A 761 6.66 17.56 -6.39
N ILE A 762 7.04 16.38 -5.90
CA ILE A 762 6.50 15.83 -4.65
C ILE A 762 6.79 16.72 -3.43
N VAL A 763 7.83 17.56 -3.49
CA VAL A 763 8.24 18.44 -2.38
C VAL A 763 7.13 19.41 -1.97
N SER A 764 6.28 19.84 -2.91
CA SER A 764 5.12 20.69 -2.65
C SER A 764 4.09 20.06 -1.71
N ARG A 765 3.99 18.73 -1.70
CA ARG A 765 3.09 17.96 -0.82
C ARG A 765 3.66 17.77 0.60
N LEU A 766 4.92 18.16 0.80
CA LEU A 766 5.67 17.94 2.04
C LEU A 766 5.93 19.24 2.79
N LEU A 767 6.34 20.30 2.10
CA LEU A 767 6.84 21.54 2.73
C LEU A 767 5.80 22.25 3.59
N ASP A 768 4.50 22.01 3.36
CA ASP A 768 3.38 22.59 4.12
C ASP A 768 3.21 22.01 5.54
N THR A 769 3.75 20.81 5.77
CA THR A 769 3.55 20.02 6.98
C THR A 769 4.84 19.47 7.56
N THR A 770 5.94 19.54 6.81
CA THR A 770 7.21 18.85 7.11
C THR A 770 8.35 19.82 7.36
N ILE A 771 9.14 19.56 8.40
CA ILE A 771 10.45 20.18 8.61
C ILE A 771 11.57 19.20 8.27
N PHE A 772 12.71 19.75 7.87
CA PHE A 772 13.91 19.01 7.47
C PHE A 772 15.08 19.46 8.34
N LEU A 773 15.67 18.54 9.10
CA LEU A 773 16.73 18.85 10.07
C LEU A 773 17.93 17.90 9.91
N SER A 774 19.14 18.44 9.79
CA SER A 774 20.41 17.73 9.73
C SER A 774 21.18 17.84 11.06
N LEU A 775 22.22 17.01 11.23
CA LEU A 775 23.14 17.18 12.37
C LEU A 775 23.88 18.53 12.31
N LYS A 776 24.16 19.05 11.11
CA LYS A 776 24.84 20.34 10.91
C LYS A 776 24.00 21.51 11.44
N ASP A 777 22.68 21.41 11.32
CA ASP A 777 21.74 22.42 11.82
C ASP A 777 21.78 22.59 13.34
N LEU A 778 22.22 21.57 14.08
CA LEU A 778 22.27 21.63 15.54
C LEU A 778 23.35 22.57 16.07
N ASN A 779 24.26 22.99 15.19
CA ASN A 779 25.32 23.91 15.49
C ASN A 779 26.27 23.44 16.62
N LEU A 780 26.46 22.13 16.71
CA LEU A 780 27.38 21.49 17.64
C LEU A 780 28.58 20.96 16.86
N ALA A 781 29.79 21.32 17.31
CA ALA A 781 31.01 20.74 16.78
C ALA A 781 31.10 19.28 17.22
N LEU A 782 30.73 18.37 16.33
CA LEU A 782 31.03 16.95 16.51
C LEU A 782 32.55 16.73 16.36
N PRO A 783 33.13 15.76 17.08
CA PRO A 783 34.53 15.38 16.88
C PRO A 783 34.81 15.01 15.41
N SER A 784 36.05 15.18 14.96
CA SER A 784 36.42 14.88 13.57
C SER A 784 36.07 13.43 13.19
N TYR A 785 35.56 13.25 11.97
CA TYR A 785 35.26 11.95 11.37
C TYR A 785 36.19 11.71 10.19
N LYS A 786 36.74 10.49 10.09
CA LYS A 786 37.62 10.09 8.98
C LYS A 786 37.29 8.68 8.50
N GLU A 787 37.36 8.49 7.19
CA GLU A 787 37.24 7.20 6.52
C GLU A 787 38.61 6.75 6.00
N GLU A 788 38.96 5.49 6.22
CA GLU A 788 40.23 4.92 5.72
C GLU A 788 40.01 3.54 5.13
N VAL A 789 40.61 3.29 3.97
CA VAL A 789 40.60 1.97 3.32
C VAL A 789 41.93 1.28 3.59
N VAL A 790 41.85 0.04 4.07
CA VAL A 790 43.00 -0.83 4.29
C VAL A 790 42.91 -1.97 3.30
N ALA A 791 43.76 -1.90 2.28
CA ALA A 791 43.94 -2.96 1.29
C ALA A 791 45.01 -3.93 1.77
N LEU A 792 44.68 -5.21 1.79
CA LEU A 792 45.54 -6.32 2.21
C LEU A 792 45.70 -7.31 1.05
N ASP A 793 46.80 -8.05 1.05
CA ASP A 793 47.01 -9.13 0.09
C ASP A 793 46.56 -10.47 0.69
N MET A 794 45.97 -11.31 -0.15
CA MET A 794 45.65 -12.70 0.22
C MET A 794 46.95 -13.51 0.33
N LEU A 795 46.91 -14.60 1.10
CA LEU A 795 47.99 -15.61 1.03
C LEU A 795 48.03 -16.20 -0.38
N ASP A 796 49.19 -16.72 -0.81
CA ASP A 796 49.34 -17.26 -2.18
C ASP A 796 48.29 -18.34 -2.49
N ASP A 797 48.12 -19.33 -1.60
CA ASP A 797 47.14 -20.40 -1.78
C ASP A 797 45.69 -19.90 -1.70
N GLN A 798 45.43 -18.91 -0.83
CA GLN A 798 44.14 -18.24 -0.71
C GLN A 798 43.79 -17.53 -2.03
N GLY A 799 44.76 -16.80 -2.57
CA GLY A 799 44.66 -16.08 -3.84
C GLY A 799 44.42 -17.05 -4.99
N GLN A 800 45.22 -18.11 -5.12
CA GLN A 800 45.05 -19.09 -6.19
C GLN A 800 43.66 -19.73 -6.18
N GLN A 801 43.20 -20.19 -5.01
CA GLN A 801 41.85 -20.77 -4.87
C GLN A 801 40.76 -19.74 -5.22
N TYR A 802 40.89 -18.51 -4.73
CA TYR A 802 39.92 -17.44 -4.99
C TYR A 802 39.81 -17.12 -6.49
N HIS A 803 40.93 -16.91 -7.19
CA HIS A 803 40.93 -16.55 -8.61
C HIS A 803 40.44 -17.70 -9.50
N SER A 804 40.74 -18.95 -9.12
CA SER A 804 40.21 -20.14 -9.82
C SER A 804 38.69 -20.22 -9.69
N MET A 805 38.16 -20.04 -8.47
CA MET A 805 36.72 -20.01 -8.21
C MET A 805 36.03 -18.85 -8.93
N ASP A 806 36.57 -17.63 -8.83
CA ASP A 806 36.03 -16.43 -9.48
C ASP A 806 35.94 -16.63 -11.00
N SER A 807 37.03 -17.07 -11.63
CA SER A 807 37.08 -17.29 -13.08
C SER A 807 36.07 -18.36 -13.54
N GLY A 808 35.98 -19.50 -12.83
CA GLY A 808 35.06 -20.57 -13.17
C GLY A 808 33.59 -20.16 -13.04
N LEU A 809 33.23 -19.52 -11.93
CA LEU A 809 31.86 -19.04 -11.70
C LEU A 809 31.48 -17.87 -12.62
N LYS A 810 32.42 -16.98 -12.93
CA LYS A 810 32.22 -15.88 -13.89
C LYS A 810 31.90 -16.41 -15.29
N GLN A 811 32.62 -17.43 -15.76
CA GLN A 811 32.35 -18.05 -17.06
C GLN A 811 30.94 -18.65 -17.12
N LEU A 812 30.52 -19.34 -16.06
CA LEU A 812 29.16 -19.87 -15.96
C LEU A 812 28.10 -18.76 -15.93
N ALA A 813 28.37 -17.66 -15.24
CA ALA A 813 27.47 -16.50 -15.18
C ALA A 813 27.35 -15.77 -16.53
N ILE A 814 28.41 -15.73 -17.33
CA ILE A 814 28.39 -15.21 -18.71
C ILE A 814 27.52 -16.12 -19.60
N GLN A 815 27.64 -17.43 -19.45
CA GLN A 815 26.86 -18.39 -20.25
C GLN A 815 25.39 -18.43 -19.86
N SER A 816 25.08 -18.26 -18.57
CA SER A 816 23.71 -18.26 -18.06
C SER A 816 23.56 -17.36 -16.85
N SER A 817 22.58 -16.44 -16.93
CA SER A 817 22.23 -15.51 -15.86
C SER A 817 21.80 -16.21 -14.55
N ARG A 818 21.48 -17.51 -14.59
CA ARG A 818 21.13 -18.31 -13.41
C ARG A 818 22.26 -18.38 -12.38
N TYR A 819 23.51 -18.30 -12.82
CA TYR A 819 24.69 -18.39 -11.94
C TYR A 819 25.15 -17.05 -11.39
N LEU A 820 24.54 -15.93 -11.82
CA LEU A 820 24.96 -14.58 -11.45
C LEU A 820 24.95 -14.36 -9.93
N SER A 821 23.86 -14.79 -9.26
CA SER A 821 23.73 -14.68 -7.81
C SER A 821 24.74 -15.56 -7.09
N THR A 822 24.98 -16.78 -7.58
CA THR A 822 25.96 -17.72 -7.01
C THR A 822 27.36 -17.13 -7.08
N TRP A 823 27.78 -16.68 -8.27
CA TRP A 823 29.09 -16.05 -8.48
C TRP A 823 29.34 -14.88 -7.53
N LEU A 824 28.39 -13.93 -7.45
CA LEU A 824 28.48 -12.78 -6.55
C LEU A 824 28.58 -13.18 -5.08
N GLN A 825 27.72 -14.08 -4.60
CA GLN A 825 27.71 -14.45 -3.18
C GLN A 825 29.02 -15.11 -2.76
N TRP A 826 29.59 -15.98 -3.60
CA TRP A 826 30.83 -16.69 -3.30
C TRP A 826 32.06 -15.80 -3.40
N THR A 827 32.17 -14.95 -4.42
CA THR A 827 33.31 -14.02 -4.55
C THR A 827 33.36 -12.98 -3.44
N LEU A 828 32.21 -12.56 -2.90
CA LEU A 828 32.15 -11.63 -1.77
C LEU A 828 32.38 -12.31 -0.40
N ALA A 829 31.97 -13.58 -0.24
CA ALA A 829 32.05 -14.27 1.04
C ALA A 829 33.36 -15.05 1.25
N ARG A 830 33.87 -15.72 0.20
CA ARG A 830 34.97 -16.68 0.30
C ARG A 830 36.28 -16.10 0.82
N PRO A 831 36.71 -14.87 0.45
CA PRO A 831 37.95 -14.31 0.98
C PRO A 831 38.00 -14.29 2.52
N ASN A 832 36.84 -14.12 3.18
CA ASN A 832 36.73 -14.06 4.64
C ASN A 832 36.34 -15.41 5.28
N SER A 833 35.93 -16.43 4.49
CA SER A 833 35.56 -17.78 4.97
C SER A 833 36.57 -18.87 4.61
N ALA A 834 37.71 -18.52 4.01
CA ALA A 834 38.71 -19.46 3.51
C ALA A 834 39.30 -20.40 4.58
N PHE A 835 39.15 -20.11 5.88
CA PHE A 835 39.64 -20.94 6.98
C PHE A 835 38.89 -22.27 7.17
N ARG A 836 37.78 -22.51 6.46
CA ARG A 836 36.99 -23.74 6.53
C ARG A 836 36.71 -24.35 5.15
N ASP A 837 36.49 -25.66 5.14
CA ASP A 837 36.03 -26.37 3.95
C ASP A 837 34.61 -25.91 3.59
N GLU A 838 34.40 -25.57 2.33
CA GLU A 838 33.09 -25.24 1.80
C GLU A 838 32.90 -25.86 0.41
N VAL A 839 31.65 -26.05 0.00
CA VAL A 839 31.32 -26.55 -1.34
C VAL A 839 30.36 -25.58 -2.00
N VAL A 840 30.67 -25.18 -3.23
CA VAL A 840 29.76 -24.41 -4.07
C VAL A 840 28.65 -25.33 -4.53
N VAL A 841 27.41 -25.04 -4.16
CA VAL A 841 26.23 -25.84 -4.52
C VAL A 841 25.28 -24.98 -5.34
N VAL A 842 24.71 -25.57 -6.39
CA VAL A 842 23.71 -24.92 -7.26
C VAL A 842 22.44 -25.77 -7.32
N ASP A 843 21.31 -25.08 -7.37
CA ASP A 843 19.98 -25.69 -7.54
C ASP A 843 19.77 -26.07 -9.01
N GLU A 844 19.48 -27.35 -9.26
CA GLU A 844 19.03 -27.89 -10.54
C GLU A 844 17.50 -27.79 -10.62
N VAL A 845 16.98 -27.21 -11.71
CA VAL A 845 15.57 -26.88 -11.90
C VAL A 845 15.05 -27.65 -13.12
N ASP A 846 13.85 -28.25 -13.01
CA ASP A 846 13.18 -28.91 -14.14
C ASP A 846 12.56 -27.86 -15.07
N ASP A 847 12.73 -28.04 -16.39
CA ASP A 847 12.43 -27.02 -17.42
C ASP A 847 10.93 -26.69 -17.56
N GLY A 848 10.04 -27.44 -16.90
CA GLY A 848 8.59 -27.28 -16.99
C GLY A 848 7.94 -26.31 -15.98
N ASP A 849 8.38 -26.32 -14.72
CA ASP A 849 7.59 -25.75 -13.60
C ASP A 849 8.39 -24.83 -12.66
N GLY A 850 9.71 -24.66 -12.89
CA GLY A 850 10.56 -23.77 -12.09
C GLY A 850 10.78 -24.23 -10.64
N LYS A 851 10.39 -25.47 -10.28
CA LYS A 851 10.66 -26.05 -8.96
C LYS A 851 12.06 -26.67 -8.90
N THR A 852 12.78 -26.36 -7.82
CA THR A 852 14.09 -26.93 -7.50
C THR A 852 13.98 -28.44 -7.30
N VAL A 853 14.70 -29.22 -8.11
CA VAL A 853 14.67 -30.69 -8.10
C VAL A 853 15.78 -31.25 -7.21
N ARG A 854 16.98 -30.67 -7.29
CA ARG A 854 18.17 -31.21 -6.59
C ARG A 854 19.25 -30.16 -6.40
N LYS A 855 20.03 -30.29 -5.32
CA LYS A 855 21.26 -29.51 -5.08
C LYS A 855 22.47 -30.28 -5.59
N VAL A 856 23.24 -29.68 -6.49
CA VAL A 856 24.42 -30.30 -7.12
C VAL A 856 25.70 -29.56 -6.68
N PRO A 857 26.73 -30.28 -6.18
CA PRO A 857 28.03 -29.68 -5.88
C PRO A 857 28.76 -29.33 -7.18
N LEU A 858 29.23 -28.09 -7.30
CA LEU A 858 29.90 -27.55 -8.47
C LEU A 858 31.42 -27.46 -8.26
N MET A 859 31.86 -27.02 -7.08
CA MET A 859 33.28 -26.83 -6.76
C MET A 859 33.52 -27.09 -5.28
N GLU A 860 34.58 -27.83 -4.95
CA GLU A 860 35.06 -27.98 -3.58
C GLU A 860 36.11 -26.90 -3.28
N LEU A 861 35.95 -26.24 -2.13
CA LEU A 861 36.81 -25.16 -1.67
C LEU A 861 37.41 -25.57 -0.31
N PRO A 862 38.54 -26.29 -0.31
CA PRO A 862 39.16 -26.74 0.93
C PRO A 862 39.65 -25.57 1.78
N ALA A 863 39.73 -25.78 3.09
CA ALA A 863 40.24 -24.84 4.06
C ALA A 863 41.68 -24.44 3.72
N ILE A 864 41.91 -23.15 3.58
CA ILE A 864 43.24 -22.57 3.40
C ILE A 864 43.90 -22.46 4.76
N ASN A 865 44.94 -23.27 4.96
CA ASN A 865 45.74 -23.25 6.18
C ASN A 865 47.24 -23.45 5.90
N PRO A 866 47.89 -22.63 5.05
CA PRO A 866 49.24 -22.93 4.61
C PRO A 866 50.28 -22.17 5.46
N ASN A 867 51.37 -22.86 5.76
CA ASN A 867 52.67 -22.29 6.17
C ASN A 867 52.68 -21.52 7.51
N ASP A 868 52.54 -22.19 8.65
CA ASP A 868 52.72 -21.64 10.02
C ASP A 868 51.85 -20.43 10.41
N HIS A 869 50.97 -19.94 9.53
CA HIS A 869 50.05 -18.84 9.82
C HIS A 869 48.78 -19.35 10.49
N LYS A 870 48.63 -19.05 11.79
CA LYS A 870 47.44 -19.40 12.59
C LYS A 870 46.15 -18.67 12.15
N TRP A 871 46.30 -17.50 11.52
CA TRP A 871 45.21 -16.58 11.18
C TRP A 871 45.35 -16.05 9.74
N LEU A 872 44.22 -15.76 9.09
CA LEU A 872 44.20 -15.12 7.77
C LEU A 872 44.76 -13.68 7.85
N PRO A 873 45.28 -13.10 6.74
CA PRO A 873 45.87 -11.75 6.76
C PRO A 873 44.97 -10.67 7.39
N LYS A 874 43.67 -10.62 7.04
CA LYS A 874 42.70 -9.68 7.63
C LYS A 874 42.50 -9.91 9.13
N GLU A 875 42.45 -11.16 9.57
CA GLU A 875 42.28 -11.54 10.98
C GLU A 875 43.48 -11.09 11.82
N ASN A 876 44.70 -11.31 11.31
CA ASN A 876 45.92 -10.92 12.01
C ASN A 876 46.06 -9.39 12.07
N TRP A 877 45.86 -8.70 10.94
CA TRP A 877 45.87 -7.24 10.88
C TRP A 877 44.86 -6.62 11.84
N LEU A 878 43.63 -7.16 11.88
CA LEU A 878 42.57 -6.65 12.75
C LEU A 878 42.95 -6.74 14.22
N ALA A 879 43.60 -7.83 14.64
CA ALA A 879 44.05 -8.00 16.01
C ALA A 879 45.17 -7.05 16.40
N ASP A 880 46.16 -6.87 15.52
CA ASP A 880 47.23 -5.89 15.72
C ASP A 880 46.66 -4.46 15.79
N PHE A 881 45.74 -4.12 14.89
CA PHE A 881 45.07 -2.82 14.86
C PHE A 881 44.27 -2.54 16.14
N CYS A 882 43.44 -3.49 16.59
CA CYS A 882 42.64 -3.33 17.80
C CYS A 882 43.50 -3.20 19.06
N LYS A 883 44.66 -3.87 19.09
CA LYS A 883 45.65 -3.75 20.17
C LYS A 883 46.26 -2.36 20.24
N VAL A 884 46.60 -1.78 19.09
CA VAL A 884 47.09 -0.39 19.00
C VAL A 884 46.00 0.58 19.47
N GLU A 885 44.75 0.39 19.04
CA GLU A 885 43.62 1.24 19.49
C GLU A 885 43.42 1.20 21.01
N LYS A 886 43.47 0.01 21.60
CA LYS A 886 43.39 -0.17 23.06
C LYS A 886 44.51 0.56 23.79
N GLN A 887 45.74 0.51 23.27
CA GLN A 887 46.89 1.23 23.86
C GLN A 887 46.66 2.75 23.87
N GLN A 888 45.90 3.29 22.91
CA GLN A 888 45.52 4.70 22.88
C GLN A 888 44.28 5.02 23.73
N GLY A 889 43.70 4.02 24.39
CA GLY A 889 42.48 4.14 25.21
C GLY A 889 41.19 4.23 24.39
N ARG A 890 41.20 3.71 23.16
CA ARG A 890 40.05 3.68 22.25
C ARG A 890 39.42 2.29 22.24
N LYS A 891 38.09 2.23 22.10
CA LYS A 891 37.33 0.99 21.95
C LYS A 891 36.92 0.81 20.49
N VAL A 892 36.95 -0.45 20.04
CA VAL A 892 36.70 -0.80 18.64
C VAL A 892 35.37 -1.53 18.47
N LEU A 893 34.57 -1.08 17.51
CA LEU A 893 33.37 -1.75 17.04
C LEU A 893 33.68 -2.43 15.71
N ILE A 894 33.42 -3.73 15.61
CA ILE A 894 33.70 -4.53 14.41
C ILE A 894 32.38 -5.00 13.81
N TYR A 895 32.19 -4.68 12.54
CA TYR A 895 31.05 -5.10 11.75
C TYR A 895 31.38 -6.32 10.87
N VAL A 896 30.52 -7.34 10.98
CA VAL A 896 30.59 -8.60 10.23
C VAL A 896 29.22 -8.88 9.64
N ARG A 897 29.13 -9.27 8.36
CA ARG A 897 27.86 -9.48 7.65
C ARG A 897 27.43 -10.94 7.69
N GLN A 898 28.38 -11.86 7.58
CA GLN A 898 28.13 -13.31 7.62
C GLN A 898 27.76 -13.74 9.05
N THR A 899 26.46 -13.82 9.32
CA THR A 899 25.89 -14.32 10.58
C THR A 899 24.92 -15.47 10.32
N GLY A 900 24.79 -16.41 11.25
CA GLY A 900 23.86 -17.54 11.11
C GLY A 900 24.46 -18.73 10.35
N THR A 901 23.99 -19.03 9.13
CA THR A 901 24.40 -20.25 8.39
C THR A 901 25.87 -20.25 7.96
N ARG A 902 26.50 -19.08 7.84
CA ARG A 902 27.92 -18.90 7.52
C ARG A 902 28.65 -18.06 8.58
N ASP A 903 28.28 -18.16 9.85
CA ASP A 903 28.84 -17.31 10.90
C ASP A 903 30.38 -17.34 10.95
N ILE A 904 30.99 -16.16 11.05
CA ILE A 904 32.44 -15.98 11.24
C ILE A 904 32.77 -15.17 12.51
N GLN A 905 31.78 -14.73 13.29
CA GLN A 905 32.00 -13.86 14.45
C GLN A 905 32.90 -14.52 15.50
N ASP A 906 32.67 -15.81 15.78
CA ASP A 906 33.50 -16.58 16.71
C ASP A 906 34.95 -16.73 16.19
N ARG A 907 35.12 -16.94 14.87
CA ARG A 907 36.44 -17.03 14.24
C ARG A 907 37.21 -15.72 14.38
N VAL A 908 36.56 -14.59 14.11
CA VAL A 908 37.16 -13.24 14.24
C VAL A 908 37.50 -12.91 15.70
N MET A 909 36.75 -13.45 16.66
CA MET A 909 37.01 -13.25 18.09
C MET A 909 38.31 -13.91 18.57
N MET A 910 38.67 -15.08 18.05
CA MET A 910 39.85 -15.85 18.48
C MET A 910 41.20 -15.08 18.38
N PRO A 911 41.58 -14.48 17.23
CA PRO A 911 42.84 -13.74 17.11
C PRO A 911 42.89 -12.49 18.00
N LEU A 912 41.74 -11.85 18.23
CA LEU A 912 41.61 -10.71 19.14
C LEU A 912 41.89 -11.12 20.59
N GLN A 913 41.28 -12.22 21.05
CA GLN A 913 41.51 -12.75 22.40
C GLN A 913 42.94 -13.26 22.59
N ALA A 914 43.52 -13.91 21.58
CA ALA A 914 44.92 -14.32 21.58
C ALA A 914 45.88 -13.12 21.74
N ASN A 915 45.45 -11.92 21.33
CA ASN A 915 46.17 -10.65 21.51
C ASN A 915 45.89 -9.93 22.85
N GLY A 916 45.19 -10.58 23.79
CA GLY A 916 44.89 -10.02 25.12
C GLY A 916 43.79 -8.95 25.13
N LEU A 917 42.91 -8.96 24.11
CA LEU A 917 41.74 -8.08 24.06
C LEU A 917 40.53 -8.74 24.71
N ARG A 918 39.75 -7.94 25.46
CA ARG A 918 38.46 -8.36 26.01
C ARG A 918 37.39 -8.12 24.95
N VAL A 919 36.88 -9.19 24.37
CA VAL A 919 35.95 -9.14 23.24
C VAL A 919 34.57 -9.63 23.67
N SER A 920 33.52 -9.05 23.09
CA SER A 920 32.16 -9.59 23.21
C SER A 920 31.45 -9.56 21.86
N ILE A 921 30.53 -10.49 21.68
CA ILE A 921 29.71 -10.61 20.47
C ILE A 921 28.27 -10.27 20.82
N LEU A 922 27.69 -9.29 20.13
CA LEU A 922 26.25 -9.04 20.16
C LEU A 922 25.59 -9.90 19.08
N SER A 923 24.99 -11.01 19.48
CA SER A 923 24.31 -11.94 18.56
C SER A 923 22.84 -11.55 18.32
N GLY A 924 22.27 -12.04 17.22
CA GLY A 924 20.87 -11.83 16.86
C GLY A 924 19.86 -12.38 17.88
N ASN A 925 20.27 -13.37 18.68
CA ASN A 925 19.44 -14.02 19.71
C ASN A 925 19.17 -13.12 20.93
N VAL A 926 19.93 -12.03 21.10
CA VAL A 926 19.65 -11.05 22.16
C VAL A 926 18.39 -10.28 21.79
N ASP A 927 17.36 -10.41 22.64
CA ASP A 927 16.10 -9.68 22.52
C ASP A 927 16.38 -8.19 22.27
N PRO A 928 15.88 -7.61 21.16
CA PRO A 928 16.04 -6.20 20.83
C PRO A 928 15.79 -5.23 22.00
N ARG A 929 14.84 -5.52 22.89
CA ARG A 929 14.51 -4.69 24.06
C ARG A 929 15.60 -4.68 25.13
N LYS A 930 16.41 -5.75 25.20
CA LYS A 930 17.47 -5.92 26.21
C LYS A 930 18.85 -5.54 25.68
N ARG A 931 18.99 -5.19 24.40
CA ARG A 931 20.29 -4.92 23.77
C ARG A 931 21.01 -3.73 24.39
N GLU A 932 20.31 -2.63 24.64
CA GLU A 932 20.91 -1.42 25.25
C GLU A 932 21.47 -1.75 26.65
N GLU A 933 20.64 -2.34 27.51
CA GLU A 933 21.06 -2.79 28.85
C GLU A 933 22.19 -3.83 28.79
N TRP A 934 22.16 -4.74 27.81
CA TRP A 934 23.19 -5.74 27.60
C TRP A 934 24.55 -5.11 27.27
N ILE A 935 24.55 -4.03 26.47
CA ILE A 935 25.74 -3.26 26.12
C ILE A 935 26.21 -2.46 27.34
N ASP A 936 25.34 -1.70 28.00
CA ASP A 936 25.71 -0.86 29.14
C ASP A 936 26.39 -1.64 30.28
N LYS A 937 25.92 -2.87 30.54
CA LYS A 937 26.52 -3.75 31.55
C LYS A 937 27.93 -4.23 31.18
N ARG A 938 28.27 -4.29 29.89
CA ARG A 938 29.52 -4.88 29.38
C ARG A 938 30.49 -3.85 28.83
N VAL A 939 30.01 -2.68 28.44
CA VAL A 939 30.81 -1.68 27.72
C VAL A 939 32.04 -1.27 28.50
N ASN A 940 31.97 -1.24 29.84
CA ASN A 940 33.11 -0.90 30.71
C ASN A 940 34.12 -2.05 30.89
N THR A 941 33.74 -3.29 30.57
CA THR A 941 34.57 -4.49 30.72
C THR A 941 35.16 -5.00 29.41
N ILE A 942 34.76 -4.43 28.27
CA ILE A 942 35.21 -4.85 26.93
C ILE A 942 36.09 -3.79 26.27
N ASP A 943 37.00 -4.27 25.42
CA ASP A 943 37.84 -3.46 24.55
C ASP A 943 37.28 -3.44 23.12
N VAL A 944 36.64 -4.56 22.71
CA VAL A 944 36.11 -4.76 21.35
C VAL A 944 34.70 -5.36 21.38
N LEU A 945 33.80 -4.83 20.54
CA LEU A 945 32.47 -5.38 20.30
C LEU A 945 32.34 -5.83 18.85
N ILE A 946 31.94 -7.09 18.62
CA ILE A 946 31.63 -7.63 17.29
C ILE A 946 30.11 -7.72 17.14
N CYS A 947 29.56 -7.22 16.04
CA CYS A 947 28.14 -7.38 15.74
C CYS A 947 27.87 -7.28 14.23
N ASN A 948 26.68 -7.68 13.82
CA ASN A 948 26.17 -7.39 12.49
C ASN A 948 25.64 -5.94 12.44
N PRO A 949 26.01 -5.13 11.43
CA PRO A 949 25.56 -3.73 11.34
C PRO A 949 24.03 -3.58 11.36
N GLN A 950 23.28 -4.58 10.88
CA GLN A 950 21.81 -4.60 10.93
C GLN A 950 21.26 -4.68 12.37
N LEU A 951 22.01 -5.26 13.33
CA LEU A 951 21.56 -5.35 14.72
C LEU A 951 21.57 -4.02 15.45
N VAL A 952 22.37 -3.07 14.97
CA VAL A 952 22.54 -1.73 15.55
C VAL A 952 21.96 -0.63 14.68
N GLU A 953 21.42 -0.97 13.51
CA GLU A 953 20.79 -0.04 12.58
C GLU A 953 19.70 0.81 13.23
N THR A 954 18.95 0.25 14.19
CA THR A 954 17.86 0.95 14.88
C THR A 954 18.08 1.10 16.39
N GLY A 955 17.96 2.33 16.88
CA GLY A 955 17.72 2.68 18.28
C GLY A 955 18.89 2.67 19.27
N LEU A 956 19.97 1.95 19.00
CA LEU A 956 21.12 1.85 19.90
C LEU A 956 22.06 3.07 19.74
N ASP A 957 22.58 3.58 20.85
CA ASP A 957 23.60 4.63 20.88
C ASP A 957 24.93 4.00 21.34
N LEU A 958 25.97 4.09 20.51
CA LEU A 958 27.25 3.40 20.67
C LEU A 958 28.42 4.39 20.81
N VAL A 959 28.16 5.56 21.40
CA VAL A 959 29.13 6.66 21.57
C VAL A 959 30.34 6.29 22.44
N GLN A 960 30.28 5.16 23.15
CA GLN A 960 31.39 4.62 23.95
C GLN A 960 32.50 4.02 23.07
N PHE A 961 32.22 3.77 21.80
CA PHE A 961 33.20 3.36 20.79
C PHE A 961 33.64 4.59 19.99
N SER A 962 34.87 4.59 19.48
CA SER A 962 35.40 5.69 18.66
C SER A 962 36.05 5.20 17.37
N THR A 963 36.19 3.90 17.20
CA THR A 963 36.75 3.28 15.99
C THR A 963 35.81 2.20 15.52
N VAL A 964 35.44 2.26 14.24
CA VAL A 964 34.57 1.30 13.57
C VAL A 964 35.39 0.59 12.50
N VAL A 965 35.35 -0.73 12.48
CA VAL A 965 36.01 -1.54 11.46
C VAL A 965 34.96 -2.38 10.73
N PHE A 966 34.79 -2.12 9.44
CA PHE A 966 34.05 -2.98 8.52
C PHE A 966 34.97 -4.11 8.10
N PHE A 967 34.94 -5.22 8.87
CA PHE A 967 35.68 -6.43 8.54
C PHE A 967 35.15 -7.03 7.23
N GLU A 968 33.82 -7.03 7.09
CA GLU A 968 33.14 -7.23 5.81
C GLU A 968 32.43 -5.93 5.40
N ILE A 969 32.44 -5.64 4.09
CA ILE A 969 31.79 -4.44 3.55
C ILE A 969 30.27 -4.60 3.60
N GLU A 970 29.58 -3.55 4.04
CA GLU A 970 28.14 -3.41 3.94
C GLU A 970 27.78 -2.79 2.60
N TYR A 971 27.01 -3.50 1.77
CA TYR A 971 26.67 -3.08 0.41
C TYR A 971 25.38 -2.25 0.35
N SER A 972 24.61 -2.22 1.44
CA SER A 972 23.52 -1.27 1.63
C SER A 972 24.09 0.06 2.12
N LEU A 973 24.10 1.08 1.25
CA LEU A 973 24.48 2.45 1.62
C LEU A 973 23.68 2.97 2.82
N TYR A 974 22.41 2.58 2.93
CA TYR A 974 21.55 2.96 4.04
C TYR A 974 22.05 2.35 5.37
N THR A 975 22.20 1.03 5.42
CA THR A 975 22.64 0.32 6.63
C THR A 975 24.05 0.75 7.02
N PHE A 976 24.92 0.99 6.03
CA PHE A 976 26.24 1.58 6.22
C PHE A 976 26.17 2.91 6.97
N TRP A 977 25.46 3.92 6.44
CA TRP A 977 25.34 5.23 7.09
C TRP A 977 24.69 5.16 8.48
N GLN A 978 23.66 4.32 8.64
CA GLN A 978 22.98 4.12 9.93
C GLN A 978 23.93 3.57 10.99
N SER A 979 24.76 2.59 10.62
CA SER A 979 25.70 1.93 11.52
C SER A 979 26.81 2.87 12.01
N VAL A 980 27.38 3.72 11.13
CA VAL A 980 28.41 4.70 11.50
C VAL A 980 27.82 5.81 12.39
N ARG A 981 26.60 6.27 12.07
CA ARG A 981 25.88 7.29 12.85
C ARG A 981 25.44 6.80 14.24
N ARG A 982 25.64 5.52 14.60
CA ARG A 982 25.50 5.04 15.99
C ARG A 982 26.69 5.41 16.86
N VAL A 983 27.85 5.59 16.24
CA VAL A 983 29.13 5.89 16.90
C VAL A 983 29.45 7.39 16.79
N TRP A 984 29.30 7.96 15.60
CA TRP A 984 29.47 9.39 15.36
C TRP A 984 28.14 10.14 15.58
N ARG A 985 27.90 10.53 16.84
CA ARG A 985 26.63 11.11 17.29
C ARG A 985 26.82 12.06 18.48
N LEU A 986 25.80 12.86 18.79
CA LEU A 986 25.75 13.67 20.01
C LEU A 986 26.10 12.84 21.26
N GLY A 987 27.04 13.34 22.05
CA GLY A 987 27.62 12.63 23.21
C GLY A 987 28.97 11.99 22.94
N GLN A 988 29.41 11.89 21.69
CA GLN A 988 30.76 11.46 21.33
C GLN A 988 31.79 12.51 21.75
N THR A 989 32.86 12.06 22.42
CA THR A 989 33.93 12.93 22.91
C THR A 989 35.28 12.68 22.25
N GLN A 990 35.40 11.62 21.43
CA GLN A 990 36.65 11.27 20.74
C GLN A 990 36.49 11.38 19.21
N PRO A 991 37.57 11.72 18.47
CA PRO A 991 37.61 11.62 17.02
C PRO A 991 37.19 10.22 16.54
N VAL A 992 36.25 10.14 15.60
CA VAL A 992 35.73 8.86 15.08
C VAL A 992 36.45 8.50 13.79
N LYS A 993 36.84 7.23 13.66
CA LYS A 993 37.36 6.69 12.39
C LYS A 993 36.59 5.44 11.96
N ALA A 994 36.27 5.38 10.67
CA ALA A 994 35.68 4.22 10.02
C ALA A 994 36.71 3.58 9.08
N ILE A 995 37.02 2.32 9.31
CA ILE A 995 38.05 1.56 8.59
C ILE A 995 37.38 0.49 7.73
N PHE A 996 37.74 0.43 6.46
CA PHE A 996 37.28 -0.58 5.51
C PHE A 996 38.42 -1.53 5.18
N SER A 997 38.35 -2.79 5.64
CA SER A 997 39.36 -3.78 5.30
C SER A 997 38.94 -4.60 4.09
N VAL A 998 39.73 -4.58 3.02
CA VAL A 998 39.48 -5.32 1.78
C VAL A 998 40.75 -6.03 1.30
N TYR A 999 40.58 -7.13 0.56
CA TYR A 999 41.64 -7.75 -0.22
C TYR A 999 41.77 -7.08 -1.59
N SER A 1000 42.98 -6.64 -1.95
CA SER A 1000 43.26 -5.82 -3.14
C SER A 1000 42.77 -6.44 -4.45
N SER A 1001 42.86 -7.77 -4.59
CA SER A 1001 42.50 -8.52 -5.80
C SER A 1001 41.14 -9.24 -5.70
N ALA A 1002 40.31 -8.90 -4.71
CA ALA A 1002 39.01 -9.53 -4.50
C ALA A 1002 37.83 -8.64 -4.92
N MET A 1003 36.67 -9.26 -5.12
CA MET A 1003 35.41 -8.58 -5.50
C MET A 1003 34.99 -7.53 -4.46
N GLU A 1004 35.37 -7.69 -3.19
CA GLU A 1004 35.09 -6.71 -2.14
C GLU A 1004 35.76 -5.34 -2.39
N ALA A 1005 36.97 -5.30 -2.96
CA ALA A 1005 37.66 -4.07 -3.34
C ALA A 1005 36.95 -3.36 -4.52
N THR A 1006 36.58 -4.13 -5.55
CA THR A 1006 35.80 -3.65 -6.70
C THR A 1006 34.46 -3.07 -6.27
N ALA A 1007 33.75 -3.77 -5.38
CA ALA A 1007 32.47 -3.33 -4.84
C ALA A 1007 32.60 -2.01 -4.06
N LEU A 1008 33.63 -1.87 -3.23
CA LEU A 1008 33.90 -0.65 -2.47
C LEU A 1008 34.20 0.56 -3.39
N ALA A 1009 34.97 0.36 -4.47
CA ALA A 1009 35.26 1.42 -5.44
C ALA A 1009 33.98 1.92 -6.15
N LEU A 1010 33.12 0.99 -6.57
CA LEU A 1010 31.84 1.30 -7.21
C LEU A 1010 30.91 2.07 -6.24
N MET A 1011 30.87 1.62 -4.98
CA MET A 1011 30.11 2.26 -3.92
C MET A 1011 30.59 3.70 -3.68
N GLY A 1012 31.90 3.93 -3.58
CA GLY A 1012 32.49 5.27 -3.43
C GLY A 1012 32.15 6.21 -4.59
N LYS A 1013 32.16 5.72 -5.84
CA LYS A 1013 31.75 6.51 -7.02
C LYS A 1013 30.27 6.91 -6.96
N LYS A 1014 29.39 5.98 -6.57
CA LYS A 1014 27.95 6.27 -6.37
C LYS A 1014 27.74 7.27 -5.24
N MET A 1015 28.48 7.16 -4.14
CA MET A 1015 28.43 8.12 -3.03
C MET A 1015 28.81 9.54 -3.48
N LYS A 1016 29.91 9.69 -4.23
CA LYS A 1016 30.38 10.98 -4.76
C LYS A 1016 29.37 11.60 -5.75
N ALA A 1017 28.80 10.79 -6.65
CA ALA A 1017 27.78 11.25 -7.59
C ALA A 1017 26.48 11.70 -6.89
N ALA A 1018 26.04 10.94 -5.87
CA ALA A 1018 24.86 11.30 -5.07
C ALA A 1018 25.07 12.61 -4.29
N GLN A 1019 26.27 12.85 -3.76
CA GLN A 1019 26.60 14.10 -3.06
C GLN A 1019 26.66 15.31 -4.00
N LEU A 1020 27.23 15.15 -5.20
CA LEU A 1020 27.41 16.23 -6.18
C LEU A 1020 26.11 16.71 -6.85
N VAL A 1021 25.19 15.80 -7.16
CA VAL A 1021 23.95 16.14 -7.89
C VAL A 1021 22.94 16.86 -6.99
N TYR A 1022 22.99 16.62 -5.67
CA TYR A 1022 21.91 16.99 -4.77
C TYR A 1022 22.27 17.98 -3.66
N GLY A 1023 23.49 18.53 -3.69
CA GLY A 1023 23.90 19.73 -2.97
C GLY A 1023 23.35 19.79 -1.55
N ASP A 1024 23.88 18.94 -0.68
CA ASP A 1024 23.64 18.82 0.77
C ASP A 1024 22.21 19.03 1.33
N GLU A 1025 21.82 18.06 2.15
CA GLU A 1025 20.74 18.11 3.17
C GLU A 1025 19.30 17.74 2.78
N VAL A 1026 18.85 17.88 1.53
CA VAL A 1026 17.47 17.45 1.17
C VAL A 1026 17.45 16.19 0.32
N GLY A 1027 18.36 16.09 -0.66
CA GLY A 1027 18.41 14.92 -1.56
C GLY A 1027 18.93 13.64 -0.92
N GLY A 1028 19.69 13.72 0.19
CA GLY A 1028 20.12 12.55 0.96
C GLY A 1028 18.94 11.76 1.55
N ALA A 1029 17.80 12.41 1.78
CA ALA A 1029 16.57 11.76 2.24
C ALA A 1029 15.70 11.19 1.11
N ILE A 1030 16.05 11.49 -0.14
CA ILE A 1030 15.43 10.92 -1.34
C ILE A 1030 16.45 10.01 -2.04
N VAL A 1031 17.39 9.43 -1.28
CA VAL A 1031 18.22 8.35 -1.81
C VAL A 1031 17.28 7.16 -2.04
N PRO A 1032 17.13 6.68 -3.27
CA PRO A 1032 16.38 5.47 -3.48
C PRO A 1032 17.02 4.34 -2.69
N GLU A 1033 16.22 3.66 -1.85
CA GLU A 1033 16.54 2.32 -1.36
C GLU A 1033 16.68 1.43 -2.61
N GLU A 1034 17.87 1.34 -3.18
CA GLU A 1034 18.24 0.29 -4.13
C GLU A 1034 18.49 -1.00 -3.34
N GLU A 1035 17.48 -1.48 -2.59
CA GLU A 1035 17.58 -2.71 -1.77
C GLU A 1035 17.81 -3.99 -2.59
N GLY A 1036 17.98 -3.90 -3.91
CA GLY A 1036 18.22 -5.08 -4.75
C GLY A 1036 19.03 -4.87 -6.03
N ASP A 1037 19.36 -3.64 -6.43
CA ASP A 1037 19.99 -3.41 -7.75
C ASP A 1037 21.50 -3.18 -7.68
N PHE A 1038 22.06 -2.85 -6.51
CA PHE A 1038 23.50 -2.57 -6.42
C PHE A 1038 24.35 -3.80 -6.75
N LEU A 1039 24.06 -4.96 -6.16
CA LEU A 1039 24.83 -6.18 -6.43
C LEU A 1039 24.63 -6.67 -7.87
N THR A 1040 23.40 -6.59 -8.39
CA THR A 1040 23.10 -6.95 -9.78
C THR A 1040 23.79 -6.03 -10.77
N GLN A 1041 23.81 -4.73 -10.49
CA GLN A 1041 24.54 -3.74 -11.29
C GLN A 1041 26.05 -3.93 -11.19
N LEU A 1042 26.59 -4.17 -9.99
CA LEU A 1042 27.99 -4.51 -9.80
C LEU A 1042 28.38 -5.70 -10.68
N ALA A 1043 27.55 -6.75 -10.72
CA ALA A 1043 27.80 -7.90 -11.59
C ALA A 1043 27.84 -7.50 -13.07
N ARG A 1044 26.89 -6.67 -13.53
CA ARG A 1044 26.85 -6.20 -14.92
C ARG A 1044 28.07 -5.34 -15.26
N ASP A 1045 28.39 -4.34 -14.45
CA ASP A 1045 29.52 -3.43 -14.67
C ASP A 1045 30.86 -4.21 -14.74
N VAL A 1046 31.01 -5.26 -13.93
CA VAL A 1046 32.19 -6.15 -13.94
C VAL A 1046 32.21 -7.10 -15.14
N LEU A 1047 31.05 -7.57 -15.61
CA LEU A 1047 30.94 -8.36 -16.84
C LEU A 1047 31.21 -7.51 -18.09
N GLU A 1048 30.85 -6.23 -18.08
CA GLU A 1048 31.05 -5.27 -19.17
C GLU A 1048 32.46 -4.66 -19.21
N GLY A 1049 33.32 -4.96 -18.22
CA GLY A 1049 34.74 -4.58 -18.22
C GLY A 1049 35.01 -3.11 -17.89
N ALA A 1050 34.16 -2.49 -17.06
CA ALA A 1050 34.36 -1.09 -16.66
C ALA A 1050 35.71 -0.86 -15.94
N LYS A 1051 36.51 0.11 -16.42
CA LYS A 1051 37.76 0.53 -15.74
C LYS A 1051 37.43 1.37 -14.50
N LEU A 1052 37.90 0.93 -13.33
CA LEU A 1052 37.75 1.63 -12.05
C LEU A 1052 39.05 2.37 -11.68
N SER A 1053 38.91 3.54 -11.06
CA SER A 1053 40.03 4.34 -10.53
C SER A 1053 40.56 3.76 -9.22
N ASP A 1054 41.77 4.15 -8.83
CA ASP A 1054 42.41 3.71 -7.59
C ASP A 1054 41.56 4.06 -6.34
N LEU A 1055 41.50 3.12 -5.39
CA LEU A 1055 40.67 3.18 -4.19
C LEU A 1055 41.10 4.30 -3.24
N GLN A 1056 42.40 4.57 -3.13
CA GLN A 1056 42.93 5.55 -2.18
C GLN A 1056 42.59 6.99 -2.55
N THR A 1057 42.51 7.30 -3.85
CA THR A 1057 42.16 8.65 -4.34
C THR A 1057 40.66 8.98 -4.17
N LEU A 1058 39.79 7.97 -4.07
CA LEU A 1058 38.34 8.19 -3.92
C LEU A 1058 37.93 8.74 -2.54
N PHE A 1059 38.72 8.45 -1.49
CA PHE A 1059 38.43 8.84 -0.10
C PHE A 1059 39.36 9.94 0.45
N ALA A 1060 40.34 10.40 -0.32
CA ALA A 1060 41.37 11.35 0.11
C ALA A 1060 40.98 12.84 -0.06
N ASP A 1061 39.92 13.16 -0.81
CA ASP A 1061 39.47 14.54 -0.99
C ASP A 1061 38.61 14.99 0.20
N ASP A 1062 39.18 15.83 1.06
CA ASP A 1062 38.53 16.41 2.23
C ASP A 1062 37.21 17.12 1.89
N LEU A 1063 36.18 16.77 2.65
CA LEU A 1063 34.93 17.53 2.79
C LEU A 1063 35.26 18.94 3.30
N GLN A 1064 35.33 19.92 2.40
CA GLN A 1064 35.19 21.32 2.78
C GLN A 1064 33.81 21.50 3.44
N VAL A 1065 33.83 21.61 4.77
CA VAL A 1065 32.68 21.88 5.63
C VAL A 1065 32.05 23.19 5.17
N SER A 1066 30.83 23.13 4.63
CA SER A 1066 30.09 24.32 4.24
C SER A 1066 29.73 25.15 5.48
N HIS A 1067 30.08 26.45 5.43
CA HIS A 1067 29.79 27.42 6.47
C HIS A 1067 28.31 27.83 6.43
N ASN A 1068 27.39 27.11 7.10
CA ASN A 1068 26.11 27.70 7.54
C ASN A 1068 25.35 26.80 8.53
N PRO A 1069 25.09 27.22 9.78
CA PRO A 1069 24.44 26.37 10.79
C PRO A 1069 22.92 26.25 10.67
N MET A 1070 22.26 26.91 9.71
CA MET A 1070 20.80 26.74 9.46
C MET A 1070 20.41 26.71 7.98
N GLY A 1071 21.39 26.53 7.07
CA GLY A 1071 21.16 26.19 5.65
C GLY A 1071 20.23 27.10 4.83
N SER A 1072 19.93 28.32 5.29
CA SER A 1072 19.07 29.28 4.61
C SER A 1072 19.94 30.33 3.88
N LEU A 1073 19.67 30.56 2.60
CA LEU A 1073 20.28 31.65 1.80
C LEU A 1073 19.84 33.05 2.26
N THR A 1074 18.94 33.12 3.24
CA THR A 1074 18.02 34.25 3.38
C THR A 1074 18.08 34.92 4.74
N THR A 1075 18.90 34.42 5.66
CA THR A 1075 19.18 35.05 6.95
C THR A 1075 20.65 34.85 7.29
N PRO A 1076 21.49 35.90 7.36
CA PRO A 1076 22.85 35.76 7.83
C PRO A 1076 22.84 35.35 9.31
N SER A 1077 23.39 34.18 9.61
CA SER A 1077 23.58 33.69 10.98
C SER A 1077 24.95 34.12 11.50
N ALA A 1078 25.06 34.30 12.83
CA ALA A 1078 26.30 34.72 13.47
C ALA A 1078 27.49 33.81 13.08
N VAL A 1079 28.61 34.45 12.74
CA VAL A 1079 29.87 33.78 12.41
C VAL A 1079 30.33 32.98 13.61
N ILE A 1080 30.53 31.68 13.42
CA ILE A 1080 31.10 30.80 14.45
C ILE A 1080 32.60 30.77 14.21
N ILE A 1081 33.29 31.51 15.06
CA ILE A 1081 34.69 31.26 15.34
C ILE A 1081 34.72 29.88 16.04
N PRO A 1082 35.52 28.90 15.59
CA PRO A 1082 35.66 27.64 16.30
C PRO A 1082 35.98 27.94 17.75
N GLY A 1083 35.08 27.55 18.67
CA GLY A 1083 35.34 27.68 20.10
C GLY A 1083 36.61 26.90 20.45
N ALA A 1084 37.40 27.43 21.39
CA ALA A 1084 38.74 26.96 21.76
C ALA A 1084 38.83 25.54 22.40
N LYS A 1085 37.87 24.64 22.14
CA LYS A 1085 37.73 23.34 22.83
C LYS A 1085 37.51 22.11 21.93
N VAL A 1086 37.56 22.24 20.60
CA VAL A 1086 37.42 21.06 19.71
C VAL A 1086 38.82 20.54 19.37
N MET A 1087 39.22 19.42 19.95
CA MET A 1087 40.49 18.76 19.62
C MET A 1087 40.43 18.20 18.20
N THR A 1088 41.40 18.58 17.36
CA THR A 1088 41.61 17.95 16.06
C THR A 1088 42.26 16.57 16.20
N TRP A 1089 42.32 15.80 15.11
CA TRP A 1089 43.00 14.51 15.11
C TRP A 1089 44.49 14.65 15.48
N ASP A 1090 45.16 15.67 14.94
CA ASP A 1090 46.55 15.98 15.25
C ASP A 1090 46.74 16.45 16.70
N ASP A 1091 45.81 17.24 17.24
CA ASP A 1091 45.83 17.65 18.66
C ASP A 1091 45.67 16.46 19.61
N TRP A 1092 44.85 15.48 19.23
CA TRP A 1092 44.63 14.28 20.04
C TRP A 1092 45.82 13.33 19.99
N VAL A 1093 46.40 13.12 18.82
CA VAL A 1093 47.61 12.31 18.65
C VAL A 1093 48.77 12.95 19.42
N SER A 1094 48.99 14.25 19.27
CA SER A 1094 50.08 14.97 19.95
C SER A 1094 49.98 14.90 21.48
N GLN A 1095 48.78 14.97 22.06
CA GLN A 1095 48.57 14.87 23.52
C GLN A 1095 48.76 13.44 24.09
N LYS A 1096 48.71 12.40 23.26
CA LYS A 1096 48.70 10.97 23.68
C LYS A 1096 49.94 10.18 23.25
N THR A 1097 50.92 10.80 22.59
CA THR A 1097 52.09 10.06 22.06
C THR A 1097 52.99 9.55 23.20
N VAL A 1098 52.91 8.25 23.51
CA VAL A 1098 54.05 7.47 24.02
C VAL A 1098 54.96 7.18 22.83
N VAL A 1099 56.24 7.51 22.95
CA VAL A 1099 57.27 7.36 21.91
C VAL A 1099 57.28 5.94 21.34
N VAL A 1100 56.82 5.76 20.10
CA VAL A 1100 57.07 4.55 19.30
C VAL A 1100 57.99 4.93 18.14
N ARG A 1101 59.22 4.39 18.16
CA ARG A 1101 60.23 4.55 17.10
C ARG A 1101 59.66 4.04 15.77
N ARG A 1102 59.55 4.92 14.77
CA ARG A 1102 59.30 4.55 13.37
C ARG A 1102 60.50 3.76 12.82
N THR A 1103 60.28 2.53 12.35
CA THR A 1103 61.18 1.85 11.42
C THR A 1103 60.91 2.34 9.99
N ARG A 1104 61.98 2.68 9.27
CA ARG A 1104 61.99 3.29 7.92
C ARG A 1104 61.22 2.45 6.88
N ARG A 1105 60.31 3.10 6.13
CA ARG A 1105 59.84 2.61 4.82
C ARG A 1105 60.99 2.70 3.81
N LYS A 1106 61.20 1.66 3.01
CA LYS A 1106 62.05 1.67 1.80
C LYS A 1106 61.32 2.49 0.72
N GLU A 1107 61.95 3.54 0.23
CA GLU A 1107 61.54 4.23 -0.99
C GLU A 1107 61.84 3.34 -2.21
N VAL A 1108 60.85 3.14 -3.07
CA VAL A 1108 61.03 2.59 -4.42
C VAL A 1108 61.15 3.79 -5.36
N ILE A 1109 62.35 3.98 -5.89
CA ILE A 1109 62.68 5.01 -6.90
C ILE A 1109 62.26 4.47 -8.28
N PRO A 1110 61.57 5.24 -9.14
CA PRO A 1110 61.25 4.83 -10.51
C PRO A 1110 62.51 4.79 -11.39
N GLU A 1111 62.60 3.80 -12.29
CA GLU A 1111 63.68 3.71 -13.29
C GLU A 1111 63.65 4.91 -14.27
N GLY A 1112 64.80 5.56 -14.43
CA GLY A 1112 65.15 6.27 -15.67
C GLY A 1112 65.42 7.77 -15.58
N GLN A 1113 66.52 8.20 -14.94
CA GLN A 1113 67.34 9.33 -15.44
C GLN A 1113 68.76 9.37 -14.82
N LEU A 1114 69.70 8.82 -15.58
CA LEU A 1114 71.07 9.31 -15.89
C LEU A 1114 72.01 9.83 -14.79
N GLY A 1115 73.16 9.16 -14.66
CA GLY A 1115 74.47 9.81 -14.84
C GLY A 1115 75.32 10.15 -13.61
N PHE A 1116 76.43 9.42 -13.51
CA PHE A 1116 77.76 9.80 -13.00
C PHE A 1116 77.96 10.30 -11.56
N GLY A 1117 78.81 9.55 -10.84
CA GLY A 1117 80.09 10.11 -10.40
C GLY A 1117 80.34 10.26 -8.90
N ILE A 1118 81.29 9.43 -8.42
CA ILE A 1118 82.09 9.49 -7.18
C ILE A 1118 81.44 8.90 -5.92
#